data_AF-A0A420F0J4-F1
#
_entry.id   AF-A0A420F0J4-F1
#
_cell.length_a   1.000
_cell.length_b   1.000
_cell.length_c   1.000
_cell.angle_alpha   90.00
_cell.angle_beta   90.00
_cell.angle_gamma   90.00
#
_symmetry.space_group_name_H-M   'P 1'
#
loop_
_entity.id
_entity.type
_entity.pdbx_description
1 polymer ?
#
loop_
_entity_poly.entity_id
_entity_poly.type
_entity_poly.pdbx_seq_one_letter_code
_entity_poly.pdbx_strand_id
1 'polypeptide(L)'
;MRVTIRRLRLVVSVLVTAGAVLLGTTAAAGPPPPRPAHGACDPIDPTACLLPFPNDYFTVPDRTSPTGRRVQFTPSSMPATVQGTPIDPTEWNRQDGFSPGSPILVHVPGLDAAATGIAPVTDVGRSLAPDAPIVLLDADTGRRTPYWAELDAHAADRPDRRLLVIRPAVALTEGARYVVGLRGMRDETGAPIPAPAAFRAYVTGNGLGPRDRRAPQMKRILADLTRAGVTRHHLYLAWDFTVASRQGLTGRMLAIRDRAFATLGAAAPSYTVTQVTDYTPEQDPRIARQVTGTVAVPSYLTGDGGPGSRLHYGRAGGDGTPPTKDALPTPSGATVSADFVCNIPRSATAARPAHLSLYGHGLLGRPTEINAGNVKSMSDTYRFAFCATSWIGMAAADVPYVAGTFGDLSAFPAVVDRLQQSFLNFLFLGRTMIHPRGFAADRAFQDAAGRSLIDVRGGLHYDGNSQGGINGGALTAIAQDWTRSVLGVPAMNYSTLLQRSVDFAPFQAIMDVSYPDPADQQLIFALLQMLWDRSEANGYAQHMTDDPLPRTPRHQVLMHVAFGDHQVSPAAAEVQARTIGARLHTPALADGWSTDVRPYWGIPPIRSYPYTGSAIVIWNSGAAYAPPPTNLAPEGPEYGADPHEYPRAQPAAQRQKATFLLTGKVVDVCAGAPCA
;
A
#
# COMPACT_ATOMS: atom_id res chain seq x y z
N MET A 1 -46.41 26.81 -6.59
CA MET A 1 -45.07 27.21 -7.09
C MET A 1 -44.02 26.82 -6.07
N ARG A 2 -43.35 25.67 -6.26
CA ARG A 2 -42.20 25.23 -5.44
C ARG A 2 -41.01 25.15 -6.38
N VAL A 3 -39.99 25.96 -6.12
CA VAL A 3 -38.74 25.97 -6.87
C VAL A 3 -37.80 24.95 -6.24
N THR A 4 -37.54 23.87 -6.98
CA THR A 4 -36.53 22.85 -6.68
C THR A 4 -35.13 23.37 -6.96
N ILE A 5 -34.28 23.40 -5.94
CA ILE A 5 -32.84 23.68 -6.06
C ILE A 5 -32.14 22.34 -6.39
N ARG A 6 -31.69 22.19 -7.64
CA ARG A 6 -30.80 21.12 -8.08
C ARG A 6 -29.41 21.32 -7.46
N ARG A 7 -28.91 20.31 -6.74
CA ARG A 7 -27.51 20.22 -6.30
C ARG A 7 -26.60 19.97 -7.50
N LEU A 8 -25.64 20.85 -7.72
CA LEU A 8 -24.61 20.74 -8.75
C LEU A 8 -23.57 19.70 -8.28
N ARG A 9 -23.42 18.60 -9.05
CA ARG A 9 -22.31 17.66 -8.89
C ARG A 9 -21.06 18.28 -9.52
N LEU A 10 -20.00 18.45 -8.73
CA LEU A 10 -18.70 18.87 -9.25
C LEU A 10 -18.02 17.62 -9.85
N VAL A 11 -18.11 17.44 -11.15
CA VAL A 11 -17.29 16.48 -11.90
C VAL A 11 -16.03 17.23 -12.32
N VAL A 12 -14.88 16.80 -11.81
CA VAL A 12 -13.58 17.30 -12.26
C VAL A 12 -13.20 16.53 -13.52
N SER A 13 -13.52 17.09 -14.68
CA SER A 13 -13.04 16.59 -15.97
C SER A 13 -11.62 17.11 -16.21
N VAL A 14 -10.63 16.21 -16.27
CA VAL A 14 -9.25 16.54 -16.66
C VAL A 14 -9.10 16.27 -18.15
N LEU A 15 -8.98 17.34 -18.95
CA LEU A 15 -8.54 17.27 -20.35
C LEU A 15 -7.01 17.31 -20.39
N VAL A 16 -6.37 16.25 -20.88
CA VAL A 16 -4.92 16.19 -21.13
C VAL A 16 -4.66 16.44 -22.61
N THR A 17 -4.02 17.55 -22.94
CA THR A 17 -3.46 17.81 -24.28
C THR A 17 -1.98 17.44 -24.28
N ALA A 18 -1.61 16.35 -24.95
CA ALA A 18 -0.23 15.94 -25.16
C ALA A 18 0.37 16.64 -26.40
N GLY A 19 1.48 17.36 -26.22
CA GLY A 19 2.29 17.93 -27.29
C GLY A 19 3.67 17.27 -27.32
N ALA A 20 4.03 16.69 -28.46
CA ALA A 20 5.29 15.98 -28.69
C ALA A 20 6.42 16.92 -29.13
N VAL A 21 7.63 16.74 -28.59
CA VAL A 21 8.89 17.10 -29.25
C VAL A 21 9.92 16.01 -28.95
N LEU A 22 10.28 15.23 -29.97
CA LEU A 22 11.39 14.28 -30.00
C LEU A 22 12.45 14.87 -30.93
N LEU A 23 13.70 14.96 -30.48
CA LEU A 23 14.91 14.92 -31.31
C LEU A 23 16.13 14.70 -30.38
N GLY A 24 16.81 13.56 -30.55
CA GLY A 24 18.04 13.22 -29.83
C GLY A 24 18.79 12.10 -30.55
N THR A 25 20.07 12.34 -30.78
CA THR A 25 20.96 11.73 -31.77
C THR A 25 21.52 10.35 -31.42
N THR A 26 21.75 9.54 -32.45
CA THR A 26 22.35 8.19 -32.40
C THR A 26 23.82 8.20 -31.95
N ALA A 27 24.14 7.52 -30.85
CA ALA A 27 25.49 7.15 -30.46
C ALA A 27 25.75 5.66 -30.75
N ALA A 28 26.93 5.35 -31.30
CA ALA A 28 27.33 4.02 -31.73
C ALA A 28 27.52 3.05 -30.54
N ALA A 29 27.00 1.83 -30.70
CA ALA A 29 26.98 0.78 -29.69
C ALA A 29 28.38 0.17 -29.44
N GLY A 30 28.76 0.09 -28.17
CA GLY A 30 29.88 -0.76 -27.71
C GLY A 30 29.52 -2.25 -27.77
N PRO A 31 30.52 -3.16 -27.62
CA PRO A 31 30.29 -4.60 -27.68
C PRO A 31 29.30 -5.07 -26.59
N PRO A 32 28.43 -6.05 -26.91
CA PRO A 32 27.37 -6.47 -26.01
C PRO A 32 27.93 -7.09 -24.72
N PRO A 33 27.30 -6.82 -23.56
CA PRO A 33 27.65 -7.47 -22.31
C PRO A 33 27.43 -8.99 -22.40
N PRO A 34 28.11 -9.80 -21.55
CA PRO A 34 27.94 -11.24 -21.52
C PRO A 34 26.47 -11.64 -21.36
N ARG A 35 26.05 -12.67 -22.11
CA ARG A 35 24.66 -13.16 -22.12
C ARG A 35 24.21 -13.58 -20.70
N PRO A 36 23.01 -13.17 -20.25
CA PRO A 36 22.44 -13.63 -18.99
C PRO A 36 22.36 -15.15 -18.89
N ALA A 37 22.47 -15.66 -17.67
CA ALA A 37 22.47 -17.08 -17.32
C ALA A 37 21.11 -17.79 -17.50
N HIS A 38 20.06 -17.05 -17.81
CA HIS A 38 18.66 -17.50 -17.94
C HIS A 38 18.09 -17.02 -19.28
N GLY A 39 17.20 -17.80 -19.90
CA GLY A 39 16.40 -17.28 -21.01
C GLY A 39 15.60 -16.05 -20.55
N ALA A 40 15.26 -15.15 -21.47
CA ALA A 40 14.50 -13.94 -21.11
C ALA A 40 13.15 -14.24 -20.44
N CYS A 41 12.60 -15.43 -20.68
CA CYS A 41 11.29 -15.87 -20.19
C CYS A 41 11.45 -17.23 -19.49
N ASP A 42 10.61 -17.50 -18.51
CA ASP A 42 10.59 -18.80 -17.84
C ASP A 42 9.88 -19.85 -18.73
N PRO A 43 10.48 -21.03 -18.98
CA PRO A 43 9.89 -22.05 -19.83
C PRO A 43 8.65 -22.79 -19.25
N ILE A 44 8.35 -22.68 -17.95
CA ILE A 44 7.23 -23.44 -17.35
C ILE A 44 5.87 -22.74 -17.49
N ASP A 45 5.86 -21.43 -17.72
CA ASP A 45 4.69 -20.66 -18.12
C ASP A 45 5.10 -19.55 -19.12
N PRO A 46 5.15 -19.87 -20.42
CA PRO A 46 5.64 -18.94 -21.44
C PRO A 46 4.58 -17.91 -21.87
N THR A 47 3.41 -17.83 -21.21
CA THR A 47 2.29 -16.96 -21.60
C THR A 47 2.69 -15.48 -21.61
N ALA A 48 3.42 -15.05 -20.60
CA ALA A 48 4.08 -13.75 -20.54
C ALA A 48 5.43 -13.94 -19.84
N CYS A 49 6.46 -13.17 -20.19
CA CYS A 49 7.83 -13.59 -19.91
C CYS A 49 8.19 -13.71 -18.44
N LEU A 50 7.57 -12.90 -17.56
CA LEU A 50 7.79 -12.96 -16.12
C LEU A 50 6.93 -14.01 -15.40
N LEU A 51 6.08 -14.76 -16.10
CA LEU A 51 5.22 -15.79 -15.51
C LEU A 51 5.96 -17.13 -15.31
N PRO A 52 5.58 -17.92 -14.28
CA PRO A 52 4.75 -17.49 -13.18
C PRO A 52 5.49 -16.42 -12.35
N PHE A 53 4.76 -15.52 -11.71
CA PHE A 53 5.31 -14.42 -10.91
C PHE A 53 4.75 -14.48 -9.48
N PRO A 54 5.47 -14.01 -8.44
CA PRO A 54 6.92 -13.83 -8.38
C PRO A 54 7.65 -15.16 -8.52
N ASN A 55 8.93 -15.14 -8.94
CA ASN A 55 9.67 -16.35 -9.25
C ASN A 55 11.19 -16.16 -9.21
N ASP A 56 11.84 -17.00 -8.41
CA ASP A 56 13.29 -16.99 -8.21
C ASP A 56 14.10 -17.34 -9.46
N TYR A 57 13.46 -17.80 -10.54
CA TYR A 57 14.07 -17.92 -11.87
C TYR A 57 14.60 -16.56 -12.38
N PHE A 58 13.97 -15.45 -11.99
CA PHE A 58 14.40 -14.08 -12.31
C PHE A 58 15.29 -13.48 -11.21
N THR A 59 16.06 -14.31 -10.52
CA THR A 59 17.01 -13.85 -9.50
C THR A 59 18.40 -14.42 -9.73
N VAL A 60 19.40 -13.73 -9.24
CA VAL A 60 20.80 -14.21 -9.20
C VAL A 60 21.27 -14.34 -7.74
N PRO A 61 22.19 -15.28 -7.43
CA PRO A 61 22.83 -15.32 -6.13
C PRO A 61 23.57 -14.02 -5.83
N ASP A 62 23.38 -13.51 -4.62
CA ASP A 62 24.02 -12.28 -4.15
C ASP A 62 24.35 -12.37 -2.66
N ARG A 63 25.59 -12.73 -2.34
CA ARG A 63 26.03 -12.91 -0.94
C ARG A 63 26.08 -11.60 -0.14
N THR A 64 25.97 -10.44 -0.79
CA THR A 64 25.94 -9.14 -0.09
C THR A 64 24.54 -8.74 0.32
N SER A 65 23.50 -9.36 -0.26
CA SER A 65 22.12 -9.10 0.14
C SER A 65 21.70 -9.96 1.34
N PRO A 66 20.80 -9.46 2.21
CA PRO A 66 20.29 -10.23 3.35
C PRO A 66 19.63 -11.57 2.98
N THR A 67 18.98 -11.67 1.83
CA THR A 67 18.32 -12.89 1.34
C THR A 67 19.28 -13.84 0.61
N GLY A 68 20.52 -13.41 0.35
CA GLY A 68 21.46 -14.13 -0.49
C GLY A 68 21.13 -14.12 -1.98
N ARG A 69 20.15 -13.31 -2.41
CA ARG A 69 19.68 -13.19 -3.80
C ARG A 69 19.38 -11.75 -4.19
N ARG A 70 19.29 -11.52 -5.50
CA ARG A 70 18.85 -10.25 -6.08
C ARG A 70 18.00 -10.48 -7.30
N VAL A 71 16.96 -9.67 -7.47
CA VAL A 71 16.14 -9.64 -8.67
C VAL A 71 17.01 -9.26 -9.88
N GLN A 72 16.80 -9.95 -10.99
CA GLN A 72 17.52 -9.75 -12.24
C GLN A 72 16.57 -9.91 -13.42
N PHE A 73 15.78 -8.88 -13.68
CA PHE A 73 15.03 -8.75 -14.91
C PHE A 73 15.92 -8.19 -16.02
N THR A 74 15.67 -8.61 -17.26
CA THR A 74 16.25 -8.01 -18.47
C THR A 74 15.21 -7.12 -19.13
N PRO A 75 15.59 -6.04 -19.84
CA PRO A 75 14.61 -5.22 -20.57
C PRO A 75 13.71 -6.05 -21.50
N SER A 76 14.27 -7.08 -22.14
CA SER A 76 13.52 -7.99 -23.01
C SER A 76 12.48 -8.88 -22.31
N SER A 77 12.52 -8.98 -20.98
CA SER A 77 11.57 -9.75 -20.17
C SER A 77 10.44 -8.87 -19.61
N MET A 78 10.62 -7.55 -19.64
CA MET A 78 9.69 -6.60 -19.04
C MET A 78 8.51 -6.34 -19.98
N PRO A 79 7.31 -6.06 -19.43
CA PRO A 79 6.20 -5.51 -20.21
C PRO A 79 6.65 -4.29 -21.01
N ALA A 80 6.15 -4.14 -22.23
CA ALA A 80 6.50 -3.06 -23.13
C ALA A 80 5.27 -2.27 -23.53
N THR A 81 5.46 -0.97 -23.78
CA THR A 81 4.37 -0.15 -24.32
C THR A 81 3.99 -0.60 -25.73
N VAL A 82 2.87 -0.12 -26.25
CA VAL A 82 2.47 -0.33 -27.66
C VAL A 82 3.52 0.18 -28.67
N GLN A 83 4.43 1.08 -28.27
CA GLN A 83 5.57 1.52 -29.09
C GLN A 83 6.79 0.59 -28.99
N GLY A 84 6.71 -0.50 -28.22
CA GLY A 84 7.79 -1.47 -28.03
C GLY A 84 8.85 -1.05 -27.02
N THR A 85 8.59 -0.02 -26.20
CA THR A 85 9.52 0.42 -25.15
C THR A 85 9.33 -0.44 -23.90
N PRO A 86 10.29 -1.31 -23.53
CA PRO A 86 10.19 -2.09 -22.30
C PRO A 86 10.36 -1.17 -21.08
N ILE A 87 9.67 -1.51 -19.99
CA ILE A 87 9.89 -0.87 -18.69
C ILE A 87 11.36 -1.04 -18.28
N ASP A 88 12.03 0.03 -17.87
CA ASP A 88 13.40 -0.04 -17.36
C ASP A 88 13.46 -0.80 -16.02
N PRO A 89 14.08 -2.01 -15.97
CA PRO A 89 14.12 -2.81 -14.76
C PRO A 89 15.14 -2.33 -13.71
N THR A 90 15.90 -1.26 -13.98
CA THR A 90 17.05 -0.85 -13.15
C THR A 90 16.71 -0.72 -11.67
N GLU A 91 15.58 -0.09 -11.32
CA GLU A 91 15.20 0.07 -9.90
C GLU A 91 14.62 -1.21 -9.27
N TRP A 92 14.00 -2.09 -10.07
CA TRP A 92 13.57 -3.42 -9.62
C TRP A 92 14.75 -4.34 -9.33
N ASN A 93 15.79 -4.27 -10.15
CA ASN A 93 17.02 -5.06 -9.99
C ASN A 93 17.85 -4.66 -8.76
N ARG A 94 17.45 -3.63 -8.02
CA ARG A 94 18.02 -3.31 -6.70
C ARG A 94 17.40 -4.11 -5.55
N GLN A 95 16.32 -4.84 -5.78
CA GLN A 95 15.61 -5.57 -4.73
C GLN A 95 16.24 -6.92 -4.44
N ASP A 96 16.31 -7.27 -3.16
CA ASP A 96 16.81 -8.56 -2.69
C ASP A 96 15.73 -9.64 -2.61
N GLY A 97 14.52 -9.36 -3.07
CA GLY A 97 13.43 -10.31 -3.18
C GLY A 97 12.18 -9.66 -3.75
N PHE A 98 11.05 -10.36 -3.66
CA PHE A 98 9.74 -9.91 -4.14
C PHE A 98 8.88 -9.36 -2.99
N SER A 99 7.76 -8.74 -3.33
CA SER A 99 6.89 -8.10 -2.34
C SER A 99 6.34 -9.09 -1.31
N PRO A 100 6.25 -8.72 -0.01
CA PRO A 100 5.52 -9.51 0.98
C PRO A 100 4.00 -9.55 0.70
N GLY A 101 3.50 -8.70 -0.19
CA GLY A 101 2.11 -8.65 -0.63
C GLY A 101 1.95 -8.89 -2.12
N SER A 102 2.94 -9.53 -2.76
CA SER A 102 2.91 -9.83 -4.20
C SER A 102 1.63 -10.59 -4.57
N PRO A 103 0.88 -10.17 -5.61
CA PRO A 103 -0.02 -11.07 -6.28
C PRO A 103 0.81 -12.17 -6.95
N ILE A 104 0.42 -13.41 -6.73
CA ILE A 104 1.05 -14.58 -7.33
C ILE A 104 0.26 -14.91 -8.60
N LEU A 105 0.91 -14.80 -9.75
CA LEU A 105 0.31 -14.80 -11.08
C LEU A 105 0.78 -16.01 -11.88
N VAL A 106 -0.17 -16.64 -12.58
CA VAL A 106 0.07 -17.81 -13.43
C VAL A 106 -1.06 -17.94 -14.45
N HIS A 107 -0.75 -18.40 -15.65
CA HIS A 107 -1.75 -18.79 -16.62
C HIS A 107 -2.05 -20.29 -16.55
N VAL A 108 -3.33 -20.65 -16.50
CA VAL A 108 -3.81 -22.03 -16.54
C VAL A 108 -4.87 -22.13 -17.63
N PRO A 109 -4.53 -22.61 -18.84
CA PRO A 109 -5.45 -22.66 -19.96
C PRO A 109 -6.71 -23.47 -19.63
N GLY A 110 -7.89 -22.89 -19.87
CA GLY A 110 -9.18 -23.54 -19.65
C GLY A 110 -9.57 -23.73 -18.18
N LEU A 111 -8.86 -23.12 -17.23
CA LEU A 111 -9.15 -23.26 -15.80
C LEU A 111 -10.56 -22.80 -15.45
N ASP A 112 -11.30 -23.66 -14.75
CA ASP A 112 -12.48 -23.28 -14.00
C ASP A 112 -12.16 -23.28 -12.50
N ALA A 113 -12.24 -22.11 -11.88
CA ALA A 113 -11.88 -21.94 -10.47
C ALA A 113 -12.83 -22.66 -9.51
N ALA A 114 -14.12 -22.73 -9.87
CA ALA A 114 -15.15 -23.34 -9.02
C ALA A 114 -15.06 -24.88 -9.07
N ALA A 115 -14.97 -25.48 -10.25
CA ALA A 115 -14.78 -26.91 -10.47
C ALA A 115 -13.46 -27.41 -9.86
N THR A 116 -12.41 -26.59 -9.91
CA THR A 116 -11.12 -26.87 -9.24
C THR A 116 -11.22 -26.75 -7.71
N GLY A 117 -12.23 -26.05 -7.19
CA GLY A 117 -12.41 -25.82 -5.76
C GLY A 117 -11.43 -24.82 -5.16
N ILE A 118 -10.99 -23.83 -5.96
CA ILE A 118 -10.11 -22.74 -5.52
C ILE A 118 -10.82 -21.90 -4.45
N ALA A 119 -10.07 -21.49 -3.42
CA ALA A 119 -10.59 -20.64 -2.34
C ALA A 119 -10.92 -19.22 -2.86
N PRO A 120 -12.19 -18.81 -2.89
CA PRO A 120 -12.56 -17.45 -3.28
C PRO A 120 -12.30 -16.46 -2.13
N VAL A 121 -12.38 -15.16 -2.39
CA VAL A 121 -12.23 -14.11 -1.37
C VAL A 121 -13.27 -14.26 -0.23
N THR A 122 -14.44 -14.81 -0.55
CA THR A 122 -15.53 -15.06 0.40
C THR A 122 -15.33 -16.31 1.28
N ASP A 123 -14.29 -17.12 1.03
CA ASP A 123 -13.98 -18.33 1.82
C ASP A 123 -12.45 -18.58 1.88
N VAL A 124 -11.72 -17.60 2.42
CA VAL A 124 -10.25 -17.69 2.64
C VAL A 124 -9.86 -18.95 3.43
N GLY A 125 -10.72 -19.40 4.37
CA GLY A 125 -10.43 -20.58 5.19
C GLY A 125 -10.23 -21.86 4.39
N ARG A 126 -10.92 -22.00 3.25
CA ARG A 126 -10.79 -23.13 2.33
C ARG A 126 -9.36 -23.30 1.79
N SER A 127 -8.58 -22.23 1.73
CA SER A 127 -7.21 -22.24 1.22
C SER A 127 -6.26 -23.12 2.05
N LEU A 128 -6.64 -23.42 3.30
CA LEU A 128 -5.85 -24.24 4.23
C LEU A 128 -6.31 -25.69 4.29
N ALA A 129 -7.38 -26.06 3.55
CA ALA A 129 -7.89 -27.43 3.53
C ALA A 129 -6.80 -28.41 3.05
N PRO A 130 -6.69 -29.63 3.63
CA PRO A 130 -5.66 -30.59 3.26
C PRO A 130 -5.58 -30.90 1.76
N ASP A 131 -6.73 -30.84 1.07
CA ASP A 131 -6.97 -31.08 -0.35
C ASP A 131 -7.05 -29.80 -1.21
N ALA A 132 -6.82 -28.60 -0.65
CA ALA A 132 -6.82 -27.35 -1.39
C ALA A 132 -5.97 -27.44 -2.68
N PRO A 133 -6.47 -26.96 -3.83
CA PRO A 133 -5.82 -27.15 -5.14
C PRO A 133 -4.57 -26.28 -5.32
N ILE A 134 -4.39 -25.25 -4.49
CA ILE A 134 -3.22 -24.39 -4.47
C ILE A 134 -2.57 -24.53 -3.10
N VAL A 135 -1.25 -24.69 -3.09
CA VAL A 135 -0.44 -24.78 -1.89
C VAL A 135 0.53 -23.62 -1.92
N LEU A 136 0.36 -22.67 -1.01
CA LEU A 136 1.32 -21.61 -0.72
C LEU A 136 2.03 -21.98 0.59
N LEU A 137 3.29 -22.37 0.48
CA LEU A 137 4.07 -22.99 1.55
C LEU A 137 5.25 -22.10 1.92
N ASP A 138 5.34 -21.71 3.19
CA ASP A 138 6.59 -21.18 3.75
C ASP A 138 7.59 -22.35 3.85
N ALA A 139 8.68 -22.27 3.10
CA ALA A 139 9.59 -23.40 2.92
C ALA A 139 10.49 -23.66 4.13
N ASP A 140 10.65 -22.67 5.01
CA ASP A 140 11.49 -22.76 6.20
C ASP A 140 10.72 -23.43 7.35
N THR A 141 9.43 -23.09 7.49
CA THR A 141 8.56 -23.62 8.55
C THR A 141 7.72 -24.83 8.10
N GLY A 142 7.55 -25.03 6.80
CA GLY A 142 6.63 -26.04 6.25
C GLY A 142 5.16 -25.73 6.47
N ARG A 143 4.81 -24.50 6.88
CA ARG A 143 3.43 -24.08 7.14
C ARG A 143 2.77 -23.57 5.86
N ARG A 144 1.49 -23.91 5.68
CA ARG A 144 0.66 -23.31 4.62
C ARG A 144 0.23 -21.90 5.03
N THR A 145 0.33 -20.98 4.09
CA THR A 145 -0.10 -19.59 4.25
C THR A 145 -1.49 -19.39 3.64
N PRO A 146 -2.41 -18.72 4.35
CA PRO A 146 -3.75 -18.50 3.83
C PRO A 146 -3.72 -17.56 2.62
N TYR A 147 -4.62 -17.80 1.68
CA TYR A 147 -4.75 -17.03 0.44
C TYR A 147 -6.21 -17.03 -0.02
N TRP A 148 -6.55 -16.14 -0.94
CA TRP A 148 -7.66 -16.38 -1.87
C TRP A 148 -7.14 -16.30 -3.29
N ALA A 149 -7.87 -16.85 -4.25
CA ALA A 149 -7.50 -16.73 -5.64
C ALA A 149 -8.71 -16.58 -6.55
N GLU A 150 -8.50 -15.89 -7.65
CA GLU A 150 -9.52 -15.48 -8.60
C GLU A 150 -8.94 -15.43 -10.01
N LEU A 151 -9.76 -15.69 -11.03
CA LEU A 151 -9.38 -15.42 -12.41
C LEU A 151 -9.58 -13.94 -12.69
N ASP A 152 -8.64 -13.32 -13.39
CA ASP A 152 -8.73 -11.91 -13.78
C ASP A 152 -10.03 -11.65 -14.54
N ALA A 153 -10.93 -10.86 -13.96
CA ALA A 153 -12.22 -10.54 -14.53
C ALA A 153 -12.12 -9.47 -15.64
N HIS A 154 -11.03 -8.69 -15.69
CA HIS A 154 -10.77 -7.72 -16.77
C HIS A 154 -10.34 -8.40 -18.07
N ALA A 155 -10.00 -9.70 -18.03
CA ALA A 155 -9.61 -10.51 -19.18
C ALA A 155 -10.62 -11.62 -19.50
N ALA A 156 -11.89 -11.46 -19.09
CA ALA A 156 -12.90 -12.51 -19.25
C ALA A 156 -13.17 -12.88 -20.72
N ASP A 157 -13.01 -11.93 -21.64
CA ASP A 157 -13.14 -12.09 -23.10
C ASP A 157 -11.83 -12.52 -23.79
N ARG A 158 -10.72 -12.60 -23.04
CA ARG A 158 -9.37 -12.98 -23.52
C ARG A 158 -8.84 -14.18 -22.73
N PRO A 159 -9.46 -15.37 -22.86
CA PRO A 159 -9.12 -16.55 -22.06
C PRO A 159 -7.66 -17.01 -22.20
N ASP A 160 -6.99 -16.70 -23.32
CA ASP A 160 -5.57 -16.98 -23.57
C ASP A 160 -4.60 -16.03 -22.82
N ARG A 161 -5.12 -14.89 -22.32
CA ARG A 161 -4.39 -13.89 -21.53
C ARG A 161 -4.87 -13.82 -20.08
N ARG A 162 -5.95 -14.52 -19.75
CA ARG A 162 -6.58 -14.49 -18.43
C ARG A 162 -5.71 -15.21 -17.40
N LEU A 163 -5.22 -14.47 -16.41
CA LEU A 163 -4.38 -15.03 -15.36
C LEU A 163 -5.20 -15.47 -14.15
N LEU A 164 -4.73 -16.52 -13.47
CA LEU A 164 -5.09 -16.81 -12.09
C LEU A 164 -4.27 -15.89 -11.18
N VAL A 165 -4.96 -15.12 -10.35
CA VAL A 165 -4.38 -14.20 -9.38
C VAL A 165 -4.57 -14.79 -7.98
N ILE A 166 -3.48 -15.21 -7.35
CA ILE A 166 -3.43 -15.76 -5.99
C ILE A 166 -2.92 -14.67 -5.06
N ARG A 167 -3.72 -14.32 -4.04
CA ARG A 167 -3.43 -13.21 -3.13
C ARG A 167 -3.23 -13.73 -1.71
N PRO A 168 -2.05 -13.53 -1.11
CA PRO A 168 -1.84 -13.85 0.30
C PRO A 168 -2.87 -13.13 1.18
N ALA A 169 -3.50 -13.86 2.11
CA ALA A 169 -4.47 -13.28 3.04
C ALA A 169 -3.81 -12.62 4.27
N VAL A 170 -2.48 -12.67 4.33
CA VAL A 170 -1.60 -12.04 5.33
C VAL A 170 -0.29 -11.70 4.61
N ALA A 171 0.44 -10.69 5.07
CA ALA A 171 1.77 -10.41 4.53
C ALA A 171 2.68 -11.65 4.66
N LEU A 172 3.39 -11.97 3.59
CA LEU A 172 4.39 -13.02 3.57
C LEU A 172 5.61 -12.60 4.39
N THR A 173 6.18 -13.57 5.12
CA THR A 173 7.33 -13.31 6.00
C THR A 173 8.53 -12.77 5.22
N GLU A 174 9.08 -11.65 5.68
CA GLU A 174 10.24 -11.00 5.06
C GLU A 174 11.46 -11.94 5.02
N GLY A 175 12.15 -11.97 3.89
CA GLY A 175 13.33 -12.81 3.67
C GLY A 175 13.06 -14.32 3.55
N ALA A 176 11.83 -14.78 3.80
CA ALA A 176 11.47 -16.20 3.71
C ALA A 176 11.30 -16.63 2.25
N ARG A 177 11.54 -17.92 2.00
CA ARG A 177 11.28 -18.56 0.71
C ARG A 177 9.90 -19.22 0.71
N TYR A 178 9.10 -18.89 -0.30
CA TYR A 178 7.78 -19.48 -0.50
C TYR A 178 7.77 -20.41 -1.71
N VAL A 179 7.11 -21.56 -1.55
CA VAL A 179 6.86 -22.53 -2.62
C VAL A 179 5.38 -22.48 -2.99
N VAL A 180 5.09 -22.34 -4.28
CA VAL A 180 3.75 -22.41 -4.85
C VAL A 180 3.60 -23.75 -5.57
N GLY A 181 2.53 -24.48 -5.26
CA GLY A 181 2.16 -25.71 -5.96
C GLY A 181 0.70 -25.70 -6.38
N LEU A 182 0.43 -25.92 -7.67
CA LEU A 182 -0.91 -26.12 -8.22
C LEU A 182 -1.13 -27.60 -8.47
N ARG A 183 -2.26 -28.14 -8.01
CA ARG A 183 -2.64 -29.55 -8.20
C ARG A 183 -4.12 -29.69 -8.51
N GLY A 184 -4.46 -30.73 -9.28
CA GLY A 184 -5.86 -31.04 -9.57
C GLY A 184 -6.63 -29.92 -10.27
N MET A 185 -5.95 -29.13 -11.11
CA MET A 185 -6.59 -28.10 -11.94
C MET A 185 -7.65 -28.75 -12.85
N ARG A 186 -8.82 -28.15 -12.96
CA ARG A 186 -9.94 -28.65 -13.77
C ARG A 186 -10.48 -27.58 -14.70
N ASP A 187 -11.03 -28.03 -15.82
CA ASP A 187 -11.79 -27.18 -16.72
C ASP A 187 -13.28 -27.10 -16.35
N GLU A 188 -14.05 -26.36 -17.15
CA GLU A 188 -15.49 -26.15 -16.98
C GLU A 188 -16.32 -27.45 -17.02
N THR A 189 -15.80 -28.51 -17.66
CA THR A 189 -16.45 -29.84 -17.68
C THR A 189 -16.10 -30.68 -16.46
N GLY A 190 -15.21 -30.17 -15.60
CA GLY A 190 -14.63 -30.89 -14.47
C GLY A 190 -13.50 -31.84 -14.87
N ALA A 191 -13.04 -31.84 -16.12
CA ALA A 191 -11.96 -32.70 -16.56
C ALA A 191 -10.61 -32.17 -16.05
N PRO A 192 -9.66 -33.06 -15.66
CA PRO A 192 -8.33 -32.63 -15.22
C PRO A 192 -7.54 -31.95 -16.34
N ILE A 193 -6.94 -30.81 -16.05
CA ILE A 193 -6.02 -30.10 -16.95
C ILE A 193 -4.62 -30.72 -16.80
N PRO A 194 -4.00 -31.22 -17.88
CA PRO A 194 -2.68 -31.84 -17.81
C PRO A 194 -1.59 -30.81 -17.52
N ALA A 195 -0.57 -31.22 -16.76
CA ALA A 195 0.62 -30.40 -16.52
C ALA A 195 1.31 -30.00 -17.85
N PRO A 196 1.78 -28.74 -17.99
CA PRO A 196 2.50 -28.29 -19.17
C PRO A 196 3.74 -29.15 -19.43
N ALA A 197 4.08 -29.34 -20.71
CA ALA A 197 5.16 -30.25 -21.12
C ALA A 197 6.51 -29.92 -20.47
N ALA A 198 6.84 -28.63 -20.37
CA ALA A 198 8.07 -28.15 -19.73
C ALA A 198 8.12 -28.51 -18.23
N PHE A 199 7.02 -28.29 -17.49
CA PHE A 199 6.95 -28.66 -16.08
C PHE A 199 6.97 -30.17 -15.88
N ARG A 200 6.25 -30.93 -16.71
CA ARG A 200 6.21 -32.40 -16.65
C ARG A 200 7.61 -33.02 -16.79
N ALA A 201 8.47 -32.44 -17.60
CA ALA A 201 9.86 -32.90 -17.75
C ALA A 201 10.65 -32.84 -16.44
N TYR A 202 10.38 -31.86 -15.57
CA TYR A 202 10.97 -31.82 -14.23
C TYR A 202 10.37 -32.85 -13.28
N VAL A 203 9.05 -33.04 -13.31
CA VAL A 203 8.35 -34.04 -12.48
C VAL A 203 8.87 -35.45 -12.74
N THR A 204 9.21 -35.78 -13.99
CA THR A 204 9.79 -37.07 -14.37
C THR A 204 11.31 -37.16 -14.17
N GLY A 205 11.97 -36.09 -13.72
CA GLY A 205 13.41 -36.04 -13.46
C GLY A 205 14.29 -35.79 -14.69
N ASN A 206 13.69 -35.58 -15.86
CA ASN A 206 14.41 -35.34 -17.12
C ASN A 206 14.96 -33.91 -17.22
N GLY A 207 14.28 -32.94 -16.61
CA GLY A 207 14.54 -31.51 -16.82
C GLY A 207 14.36 -31.11 -18.29
N LEU A 208 14.80 -29.90 -18.65
CA LEU A 208 14.74 -29.40 -20.04
C LEU A 208 15.98 -29.73 -20.88
N GLY A 209 16.92 -30.51 -20.31
CA GLY A 209 18.12 -31.00 -20.99
C GLY A 209 19.37 -31.00 -20.09
N PRO A 210 20.51 -31.47 -20.61
CA PRO A 210 21.73 -31.70 -19.80
C PRO A 210 22.34 -30.46 -19.13
N ARG A 211 21.99 -29.25 -19.58
CA ARG A 211 22.51 -27.97 -19.07
C ARG A 211 21.44 -27.12 -18.38
N ASP A 212 20.33 -27.73 -18.02
CA ASP A 212 19.23 -27.05 -17.33
C ASP A 212 19.64 -26.63 -15.92
N ARG A 213 19.95 -25.33 -15.77
CA ARG A 213 20.37 -24.74 -14.49
C ARG A 213 19.26 -24.68 -13.45
N ARG A 214 17.99 -24.85 -13.85
CA ARG A 214 16.83 -24.84 -12.95
C ARG A 214 16.57 -26.20 -12.31
N ALA A 215 17.08 -27.29 -12.89
CA ALA A 215 16.81 -28.63 -12.38
C ALA A 215 17.10 -28.83 -10.87
N PRO A 216 18.18 -28.29 -10.27
CA PRO A 216 18.39 -28.36 -8.82
C PRO A 216 17.34 -27.60 -8.00
N GLN A 217 16.95 -26.40 -8.44
CA GLN A 217 15.90 -25.60 -7.81
C GLN A 217 14.58 -26.37 -7.83
N MET A 218 14.22 -26.96 -8.97
CA MET A 218 12.97 -27.72 -9.10
C MET A 218 12.95 -28.99 -8.25
N LYS A 219 14.08 -29.71 -8.14
CA LYS A 219 14.21 -30.84 -7.21
C LYS A 219 13.93 -30.43 -5.76
N ARG A 220 14.45 -29.26 -5.34
CA ARG A 220 14.19 -28.70 -4.01
C ARG A 220 12.71 -28.36 -3.82
N ILE A 221 12.09 -27.67 -4.77
CA ILE A 221 10.64 -27.35 -4.75
C ILE A 221 9.79 -28.61 -4.58
N LEU A 222 10.04 -29.65 -5.39
CA LEU A 222 9.30 -30.91 -5.32
C LEU A 222 9.51 -31.63 -3.99
N ALA A 223 10.72 -31.55 -3.41
CA ALA A 223 11.01 -32.10 -2.09
C ALA A 223 10.26 -31.36 -0.97
N ASP A 224 10.21 -30.02 -1.02
CA ASP A 224 9.46 -29.19 -0.06
C ASP A 224 7.97 -29.54 -0.09
N LEU A 225 7.38 -29.61 -1.29
CA LEU A 225 5.99 -30.02 -1.50
C LEU A 225 5.71 -31.45 -1.02
N THR A 226 6.63 -32.39 -1.27
CA THR A 226 6.52 -33.78 -0.79
C THR A 226 6.51 -33.83 0.74
N ARG A 227 7.39 -33.06 1.42
CA ARG A 227 7.40 -32.96 2.89
C ARG A 227 6.08 -32.38 3.42
N ALA A 228 5.43 -31.49 2.67
CA ALA A 228 4.12 -30.94 3.00
C ALA A 228 2.94 -31.85 2.58
N GLY A 229 3.19 -33.10 2.19
CA GLY A 229 2.17 -34.08 1.85
C GLY A 229 1.56 -33.93 0.45
N VAL A 230 2.22 -33.21 -0.46
CA VAL A 230 1.77 -33.04 -1.85
C VAL A 230 2.50 -34.01 -2.76
N THR A 231 1.74 -34.85 -3.48
CA THR A 231 2.30 -35.85 -4.40
C THR A 231 2.72 -35.21 -5.73
N ARG A 232 3.96 -35.45 -6.16
CA ARG A 232 4.52 -34.87 -7.39
C ARG A 232 3.72 -35.16 -8.66
N HIS A 233 3.08 -36.33 -8.74
CA HIS A 233 2.34 -36.75 -9.94
C HIS A 233 0.96 -36.08 -10.09
N HIS A 234 0.49 -35.37 -9.07
CA HIS A 234 -0.78 -34.62 -9.11
C HIS A 234 -0.57 -33.12 -9.38
N LEU A 235 0.69 -32.66 -9.50
CA LEU A 235 1.02 -31.27 -9.74
C LEU A 235 0.76 -30.89 -11.20
N TYR A 236 0.04 -29.79 -11.39
CA TYR A 236 -0.07 -29.08 -12.65
C TYR A 236 1.17 -28.19 -12.87
N LEU A 237 1.57 -27.41 -11.86
CA LEU A 237 2.73 -26.50 -11.90
C LEU A 237 3.28 -26.27 -10.49
N ALA A 238 4.58 -25.97 -10.36
CA ALA A 238 5.17 -25.52 -9.11
C ALA A 238 6.41 -24.63 -9.34
N TRP A 239 6.62 -23.65 -8.46
CA TRP A 239 7.79 -22.77 -8.45
C TRP A 239 8.06 -22.25 -7.03
N ASP A 240 9.18 -21.54 -6.83
CA ASP A 240 9.47 -20.84 -5.58
C ASP A 240 9.89 -19.38 -5.84
N PHE A 241 9.77 -18.56 -4.81
CA PHE A 241 10.25 -17.18 -4.78
C PHE A 241 10.69 -16.78 -3.38
N THR A 242 11.61 -15.83 -3.30
CA THR A 242 12.11 -15.27 -2.04
C THR A 242 11.52 -13.88 -1.79
N VAL A 243 10.90 -13.68 -0.63
CA VAL A 243 10.36 -12.37 -0.21
C VAL A 243 11.52 -11.44 0.14
N ALA A 244 11.40 -10.16 -0.20
CA ALA A 244 12.38 -9.14 0.12
C ALA A 244 12.64 -9.07 1.64
N SER A 245 13.86 -8.69 2.02
CA SER A 245 14.20 -8.57 3.44
C SER A 245 13.64 -7.27 4.03
N ARG A 246 13.53 -7.22 5.35
CA ARG A 246 13.26 -5.99 6.10
C ARG A 246 14.11 -4.81 5.65
N GLN A 247 15.41 -5.05 5.44
CA GLN A 247 16.38 -4.05 5.02
C GLN A 247 16.11 -3.58 3.58
N GLY A 248 15.73 -4.50 2.68
CA GLY A 248 15.34 -4.19 1.31
C GLY A 248 14.07 -3.32 1.23
N LEU A 249 13.10 -3.62 2.09
CA LEU A 249 11.80 -2.94 2.17
C LEU A 249 11.88 -1.57 2.85
N THR A 250 12.40 -1.54 4.08
CA THR A 250 12.33 -0.36 4.96
C THR A 250 13.64 0.41 5.09
N GLY A 251 14.77 -0.18 4.67
CA GLY A 251 16.11 0.35 4.95
C GLY A 251 16.37 1.75 4.40
N ARG A 252 15.80 2.09 3.23
CA ARG A 252 15.89 3.44 2.64
C ARG A 252 15.24 4.48 3.54
N MET A 253 13.98 4.25 3.92
CA MET A 253 13.23 5.17 4.76
C MET A 253 13.81 5.28 6.18
N LEU A 254 14.28 4.17 6.76
CA LEU A 254 14.97 4.19 8.05
C LEU A 254 16.26 5.01 7.98
N ALA A 255 17.06 4.88 6.91
CA ALA A 255 18.25 5.70 6.72
C ALA A 255 17.92 7.20 6.61
N ILE A 256 16.87 7.55 5.86
CA ILE A 256 16.37 8.93 5.71
C ILE A 256 15.96 9.50 7.08
N ARG A 257 15.05 8.82 7.77
CA ARG A 257 14.53 9.21 9.09
C ARG A 257 15.66 9.40 10.09
N ASP A 258 16.48 8.37 10.23
CA ASP A 258 17.44 8.29 11.31
C ASP A 258 18.60 9.27 11.14
N ARG A 259 19.07 9.50 9.90
CA ARG A 259 20.08 10.52 9.62
C ARG A 259 19.51 11.93 9.78
N ALA A 260 18.28 12.17 9.34
CA ALA A 260 17.65 13.48 9.48
C ALA A 260 17.46 13.85 10.96
N PHE A 261 16.96 12.92 11.80
CA PHE A 261 16.82 13.17 13.23
C PHE A 261 18.16 13.22 13.98
N ALA A 262 19.16 12.44 13.56
CA ALA A 262 20.52 12.57 14.12
C ALA A 262 21.11 13.97 13.87
N THR A 263 20.94 14.51 12.66
CA THR A 263 21.38 15.86 12.32
C THR A 263 20.57 16.94 13.04
N LEU A 264 19.25 16.76 13.19
CA LEU A 264 18.40 17.69 13.92
C LEU A 264 18.73 17.73 15.42
N GLY A 265 19.09 16.58 16.01
CA GLY A 265 19.39 16.46 17.43
C GLY A 265 18.22 16.92 18.32
N ALA A 266 18.52 17.78 19.28
CA ALA A 266 17.53 18.39 20.19
C ALA A 266 16.99 19.74 19.70
N ALA A 267 17.25 20.12 18.44
CA ALA A 267 16.71 21.34 17.87
C ALA A 267 15.24 21.18 17.46
N ALA A 268 14.50 22.29 17.45
CA ALA A 268 13.23 22.35 16.72
C ALA A 268 13.54 22.39 15.23
N PRO A 269 12.76 21.71 14.36
CA PRO A 269 12.80 22.01 12.94
C PRO A 269 12.50 23.48 12.70
N SER A 270 13.24 24.12 11.79
CA SER A 270 12.91 25.49 11.37
C SER A 270 11.61 25.49 10.58
N TYR A 271 10.78 26.50 10.79
CA TYR A 271 9.52 26.65 10.09
C TYR A 271 9.21 28.13 9.86
N THR A 272 8.34 28.40 8.89
CA THR A 272 7.85 29.74 8.57
C THR A 272 6.33 29.70 8.56
N VAL A 273 5.69 30.53 9.38
CA VAL A 273 4.24 30.79 9.26
C VAL A 273 4.05 31.81 8.14
N THR A 274 3.31 31.44 7.10
CA THR A 274 3.03 32.32 5.97
C THR A 274 1.67 32.99 6.09
N GLN A 275 0.70 32.35 6.73
CA GLN A 275 -0.62 32.94 6.95
C GLN A 275 -1.25 32.46 8.26
N VAL A 276 -1.90 33.39 8.94
CA VAL A 276 -2.82 33.11 10.05
C VAL A 276 -4.18 33.68 9.68
N THR A 277 -5.22 32.88 9.78
CA THR A 277 -6.60 33.31 9.54
C THR A 277 -7.43 32.99 10.76
N ASP A 278 -7.85 34.04 11.48
CA ASP A 278 -8.82 33.95 12.56
C ASP A 278 -10.24 34.04 12.00
N TYR A 279 -11.07 33.06 12.32
CA TYR A 279 -12.46 32.99 11.86
C TYR A 279 -13.44 33.44 12.94
N THR A 280 -14.39 34.30 12.56
CA THR A 280 -15.59 34.53 13.39
C THR A 280 -16.46 33.26 13.44
N PRO A 281 -17.32 33.09 14.45
CA PRO A 281 -18.27 31.98 14.49
C PRO A 281 -19.16 31.87 13.23
N GLU A 282 -19.46 32.99 12.58
CA GLU A 282 -20.24 33.04 11.34
C GLU A 282 -19.44 32.54 10.13
N GLN A 283 -18.13 32.78 10.10
CA GLN A 283 -17.25 32.31 9.01
C GLN A 283 -16.95 30.82 9.13
N ASP A 284 -16.61 30.34 10.33
CA ASP A 284 -16.52 28.92 10.64
C ASP A 284 -16.94 28.66 12.08
N PRO A 285 -18.04 27.93 12.34
CA PRO A 285 -18.51 27.70 13.70
C PRO A 285 -17.58 26.81 14.53
N ARG A 286 -16.72 26.00 13.89
CA ARG A 286 -15.92 24.93 14.53
C ARG A 286 -14.44 25.28 14.65
N ILE A 287 -13.89 26.01 13.68
CA ILE A 287 -12.46 26.37 13.67
C ILE A 287 -12.31 27.84 14.04
N ALA A 288 -11.52 28.12 15.08
CA ALA A 288 -11.22 29.50 15.48
C ALA A 288 -10.07 30.08 14.65
N ARG A 289 -9.06 29.27 14.33
CA ARG A 289 -7.87 29.72 13.60
C ARG A 289 -7.35 28.65 12.66
N GLN A 290 -6.98 29.06 11.46
CA GLN A 290 -6.14 28.27 10.56
C GLN A 290 -4.76 28.92 10.43
N VAL A 291 -3.72 28.10 10.51
CA VAL A 291 -2.32 28.51 10.35
C VAL A 291 -1.73 27.73 9.17
N THR A 292 -1.14 28.43 8.21
CA THR A 292 -0.42 27.81 7.10
C THR A 292 1.03 28.28 7.05
N GLY A 293 1.89 27.45 6.48
CA GLY A 293 3.31 27.74 6.43
C GLY A 293 4.12 26.62 5.80
N THR A 294 5.42 26.63 6.07
CA THR A 294 6.34 25.57 5.67
C THR A 294 7.25 25.13 6.82
N VAL A 295 7.62 23.85 6.83
CA VAL A 295 8.67 23.28 7.66
C VAL A 295 9.88 22.99 6.78
N ALA A 296 11.07 23.41 7.22
CA ALA A 296 12.33 23.13 6.54
C ALA A 296 12.77 21.68 6.85
N VAL A 297 12.88 20.86 5.81
CA VAL A 297 13.21 19.43 5.92
C VAL A 297 14.43 19.14 5.05
N PRO A 298 15.45 18.39 5.53
CA PRO A 298 16.54 17.95 4.68
C PRO A 298 16.02 17.23 3.43
N SER A 299 16.47 17.65 2.25
CA SER A 299 16.09 17.00 1.00
C SER A 299 16.91 15.73 0.80
N TYR A 300 16.22 14.63 0.55
CA TYR A 300 16.77 13.37 0.03
C TYR A 300 16.35 13.16 -1.42
N LEU A 301 15.88 14.21 -2.10
CA LEU A 301 15.47 14.16 -3.50
C LEU A 301 16.51 14.84 -4.38
N THR A 302 16.59 14.41 -5.64
CA THR A 302 17.32 15.11 -6.71
C THR A 302 16.59 16.39 -7.11
N GLY A 303 17.35 17.33 -7.70
CA GLY A 303 16.80 18.60 -8.18
C GLY A 303 16.16 19.45 -7.09
N ASP A 304 15.05 20.10 -7.43
CA ASP A 304 14.24 20.92 -6.53
C ASP A 304 13.28 20.08 -5.65
N GLY A 305 13.24 18.76 -5.84
CA GLY A 305 12.27 17.91 -5.19
C GLY A 305 10.84 18.10 -5.72
N GLY A 306 10.66 18.55 -6.97
CA GLY A 306 9.38 18.62 -7.71
C GLY A 306 9.03 17.32 -8.46
N PRO A 307 7.80 17.18 -9.02
CA PRO A 307 7.34 15.95 -9.67
C PRO A 307 8.37 15.36 -10.64
N GLY A 308 8.64 14.06 -10.51
CA GLY A 308 9.69 13.36 -11.26
C GLY A 308 11.06 13.30 -10.60
N SER A 309 11.28 14.02 -9.49
CA SER A 309 12.48 13.85 -8.68
C SER A 309 12.61 12.43 -8.12
N ARG A 310 13.86 11.97 -7.99
CA ARG A 310 14.22 10.63 -7.47
C ARG A 310 14.93 10.77 -6.13
N LEU A 311 15.05 9.68 -5.38
CA LEU A 311 15.90 9.68 -4.19
C LEU A 311 17.35 9.95 -4.59
N HIS A 312 18.02 10.82 -3.84
CA HIS A 312 19.41 11.19 -4.02
C HIS A 312 20.34 10.22 -3.27
N TYR A 313 21.44 9.86 -3.93
CA TYR A 313 22.49 9.00 -3.39
C TYR A 313 23.87 9.65 -3.61
N GLY A 314 24.85 9.25 -2.80
CA GLY A 314 26.23 9.74 -2.91
C GLY A 314 26.45 11.09 -2.22
N ARG A 315 27.36 11.90 -2.76
CA ARG A 315 27.79 13.18 -2.15
C ARG A 315 26.74 14.27 -2.38
N ALA A 316 26.51 15.11 -1.38
CA ALA A 316 25.67 16.30 -1.52
C ALA A 316 26.12 17.19 -2.70
N GLY A 317 25.17 17.66 -3.50
CA GLY A 317 25.39 18.39 -4.75
C GLY A 317 25.83 17.55 -5.94
N GLY A 318 25.85 16.22 -5.81
CA GLY A 318 26.14 15.30 -6.92
C GLY A 318 24.92 15.04 -7.82
N ASP A 319 25.07 14.10 -8.76
CA ASP A 319 24.01 13.67 -9.68
C ASP A 319 22.92 12.81 -9.01
N GLY A 320 23.14 12.41 -7.75
CA GLY A 320 22.22 11.58 -6.99
C GLY A 320 22.24 10.10 -7.39
N THR A 321 23.23 9.62 -8.14
CA THR A 321 23.28 8.23 -8.58
C THR A 321 23.75 7.28 -7.47
N PRO A 322 23.14 6.08 -7.33
CA PRO A 322 23.55 5.12 -6.31
C PRO A 322 24.95 4.56 -6.64
N PRO A 323 25.96 4.73 -5.76
CA PRO A 323 27.32 4.24 -6.02
C PRO A 323 27.42 2.71 -5.98
N THR A 324 26.46 2.06 -5.33
CA THR A 324 26.32 0.60 -5.28
C THR A 324 24.84 0.22 -5.33
N LYS A 325 24.55 -1.02 -5.71
CA LYS A 325 23.18 -1.59 -5.70
C LYS A 325 22.49 -1.49 -4.33
N ASP A 326 23.29 -1.57 -3.25
CA ASP A 326 22.87 -1.55 -1.85
C ASP A 326 22.96 -0.15 -1.20
N ALA A 327 23.28 0.88 -1.98
CA ALA A 327 23.41 2.23 -1.46
C ALA A 327 22.09 2.73 -0.86
N LEU A 328 22.19 3.34 0.33
CA LEU A 328 21.07 3.99 1.00
C LEU A 328 21.05 5.49 0.65
N PRO A 329 19.86 6.13 0.59
CA PRO A 329 19.74 7.54 0.26
C PRO A 329 20.55 8.45 1.18
N THR A 330 21.10 9.51 0.62
CA THR A 330 21.87 10.55 1.33
C THR A 330 21.24 11.91 1.08
N PRO A 331 21.39 12.87 2.02
CA PRO A 331 20.91 14.22 1.79
C PRO A 331 21.53 14.82 0.52
N SER A 332 20.74 15.50 -0.30
CA SER A 332 21.23 16.17 -1.51
C SER A 332 22.00 17.45 -1.20
N GLY A 333 21.93 17.94 0.04
CA GLY A 333 22.47 19.23 0.47
C GLY A 333 21.46 20.38 0.35
N ALA A 334 20.30 20.12 -0.26
CA ALA A 334 19.18 21.04 -0.31
C ALA A 334 18.21 20.83 0.86
N THR A 335 17.26 21.76 0.99
CA THR A 335 16.16 21.72 1.95
C THR A 335 14.85 21.74 1.19
N VAL A 336 13.97 20.77 1.45
CA VAL A 336 12.57 20.81 1.02
C VAL A 336 11.80 21.72 1.98
N SER A 337 11.01 22.64 1.42
CA SER A 337 10.03 23.42 2.18
C SER A 337 8.70 22.68 2.18
N ALA A 338 8.53 21.78 3.16
CA ALA A 338 7.29 21.01 3.29
C ALA A 338 6.14 21.92 3.72
N ASP A 339 5.05 21.94 2.97
CA ASP A 339 3.88 22.75 3.30
C ASP A 339 3.19 22.24 4.58
N PHE A 340 2.55 23.12 5.33
CA PHE A 340 1.63 22.70 6.37
C PHE A 340 0.37 23.56 6.44
N VAL A 341 -0.72 22.94 6.85
CA VAL A 341 -1.98 23.58 7.24
C VAL A 341 -2.38 23.00 8.59
N CYS A 342 -2.66 23.87 9.56
CA CYS A 342 -3.10 23.50 10.90
C CYS A 342 -4.43 24.19 11.23
N ASN A 343 -5.40 23.44 11.72
CA ASN A 343 -6.67 23.96 12.23
C ASN A 343 -6.69 23.90 13.76
N ILE A 344 -6.89 25.05 14.41
CA ILE A 344 -7.11 25.16 15.86
C ILE A 344 -8.63 25.28 16.10
N PRO A 345 -9.25 24.32 16.80
CA PRO A 345 -10.69 24.34 17.01
C PRO A 345 -11.12 25.45 17.95
N ARG A 346 -12.38 25.88 17.84
CA ARG A 346 -12.97 26.92 18.70
C ARG A 346 -13.11 26.45 20.14
N SER A 347 -13.26 25.15 20.37
CA SER A 347 -13.25 24.55 21.71
C SER A 347 -11.90 24.61 22.42
N ALA A 348 -10.80 24.97 21.74
CA ALA A 348 -9.48 25.13 22.34
C ALA A 348 -9.29 26.53 22.93
N THR A 349 -8.75 26.57 24.15
CA THR A 349 -8.35 27.81 24.83
C THR A 349 -7.04 27.57 25.59
N ALA A 350 -6.38 28.62 26.08
CA ALA A 350 -5.18 28.44 26.89
C ALA A 350 -5.41 27.62 28.18
N ALA A 351 -6.62 27.69 28.78
CA ALA A 351 -6.98 26.88 29.94
C ALA A 351 -7.31 25.42 29.58
N ARG A 352 -7.64 25.19 28.31
CA ARG A 352 -8.06 23.91 27.75
C ARG A 352 -7.41 23.76 26.36
N PRO A 353 -6.08 23.58 26.27
CA PRO A 353 -5.40 23.52 24.99
C PRO A 353 -5.81 22.29 24.17
N ALA A 354 -5.62 22.36 22.86
CA ALA A 354 -6.00 21.31 21.92
C ALA A 354 -5.02 20.13 21.91
N HIS A 355 -5.55 18.91 21.84
CA HIS A 355 -4.75 17.71 21.59
C HIS A 355 -4.16 17.75 20.18
N LEU A 356 -2.98 17.19 20.00
CA LEU A 356 -2.26 17.28 18.74
C LEU A 356 -2.46 16.02 17.90
N SER A 357 -2.81 16.18 16.63
CA SER A 357 -2.80 15.08 15.67
C SER A 357 -2.31 15.54 14.30
N LEU A 358 -1.46 14.72 13.69
CA LEU A 358 -1.24 14.78 12.25
C LEU A 358 -2.47 14.24 11.52
N TYR A 359 -2.73 14.75 10.32
CA TYR A 359 -3.78 14.26 9.43
C TYR A 359 -3.24 13.92 8.04
N GLY A 360 -3.42 12.67 7.59
CA GLY A 360 -3.09 12.23 6.23
C GLY A 360 -4.26 12.42 5.26
N HIS A 361 -4.03 13.16 4.17
CA HIS A 361 -5.05 13.38 3.13
C HIS A 361 -5.21 12.16 2.19
N GLY A 362 -6.35 12.11 1.48
CA GLY A 362 -6.72 11.09 0.51
C GLY A 362 -5.97 11.17 -0.83
N LEU A 363 -6.31 10.27 -1.76
CA LEU A 363 -5.62 10.08 -3.04
C LEU A 363 -5.50 11.40 -3.82
N LEU A 364 -4.27 11.76 -4.19
CA LEU A 364 -3.96 12.96 -4.98
C LEU A 364 -4.58 14.25 -4.39
N GLY A 365 -4.76 14.25 -3.06
CA GLY A 365 -5.42 15.31 -2.31
C GLY A 365 -4.49 16.46 -1.91
N ARG A 366 -4.98 17.27 -0.97
CA ARG A 366 -4.24 18.41 -0.40
C ARG A 366 -4.31 18.36 1.13
N PRO A 367 -3.35 18.97 1.84
CA PRO A 367 -3.41 19.12 3.30
C PRO A 367 -4.69 19.78 3.80
N THR A 368 -5.34 20.61 2.97
CA THR A 368 -6.60 21.29 3.28
C THR A 368 -7.80 20.37 3.45
N GLU A 369 -7.66 19.05 3.27
CA GLU A 369 -8.72 18.09 3.59
C GLU A 369 -9.15 18.15 5.07
N ILE A 370 -8.29 18.64 5.97
CA ILE A 370 -8.67 18.95 7.37
C ILE A 370 -9.79 19.98 7.50
N ASN A 371 -10.16 20.66 6.40
CA ASN A 371 -11.31 21.57 6.32
C ASN A 371 -12.63 20.85 5.99
N ALA A 372 -12.62 19.53 5.75
CA ALA A 372 -13.82 18.74 5.57
C ALA A 372 -14.72 18.81 6.81
N GLY A 373 -16.04 18.82 6.60
CA GLY A 373 -17.02 19.05 7.67
C GLY A 373 -16.87 18.05 8.82
N ASN A 374 -16.73 16.76 8.52
CA ASN A 374 -16.55 15.70 9.51
C ASN A 374 -15.24 15.85 10.31
N VAL A 375 -14.13 16.24 9.67
CA VAL A 375 -12.84 16.46 10.36
C VAL A 375 -12.92 17.67 11.28
N LYS A 376 -13.53 18.78 10.82
CA LYS A 376 -13.80 19.96 11.67
C LYS A 376 -14.73 19.64 12.84
N SER A 377 -15.73 18.79 12.63
CA SER A 377 -16.63 18.34 13.71
C SER A 377 -15.87 17.56 14.78
N MET A 378 -14.99 16.63 14.39
CA MET A 378 -14.13 15.90 15.34
C MET A 378 -13.15 16.84 16.05
N SER A 379 -12.53 17.75 15.30
CA SER A 379 -11.60 18.77 15.80
C SER A 379 -12.25 19.60 16.91
N ASP A 380 -13.45 20.14 16.68
CA ASP A 380 -14.13 20.97 17.67
C ASP A 380 -14.72 20.15 18.83
N THR A 381 -15.40 19.04 18.55
CA THR A 381 -16.06 18.21 19.58
C THR A 381 -15.07 17.63 20.58
N TYR A 382 -13.93 17.12 20.09
CA TYR A 382 -12.92 16.45 20.91
C TYR A 382 -11.65 17.26 21.09
N ARG A 383 -11.65 18.51 20.62
CA ARG A 383 -10.61 19.51 20.85
C ARG A 383 -9.25 19.04 20.35
N PHE A 384 -9.20 18.60 19.10
CA PHE A 384 -7.98 18.26 18.38
C PHE A 384 -7.56 19.40 17.45
N ALA A 385 -6.30 19.82 17.53
CA ALA A 385 -5.65 20.59 16.49
C ALA A 385 -5.04 19.62 15.46
N PHE A 386 -5.65 19.59 14.28
CA PHE A 386 -5.14 18.78 13.17
C PHE A 386 -4.17 19.61 12.33
N CYS A 387 -2.98 19.06 12.08
CA CYS A 387 -2.02 19.59 11.11
C CYS A 387 -1.76 18.56 10.01
N ALA A 388 -1.65 19.02 8.77
CA ALA A 388 -1.39 18.16 7.61
C ALA A 388 -0.29 18.75 6.74
N THR A 389 0.44 17.89 6.02
CA THR A 389 1.41 18.22 4.96
C THR A 389 1.12 17.34 3.74
N SER A 390 1.65 17.70 2.58
CA SER A 390 1.39 16.98 1.34
C SER A 390 2.09 15.62 1.29
N TRP A 391 1.38 14.57 0.88
CA TRP A 391 1.95 13.30 0.43
C TRP A 391 2.64 13.50 -0.92
N ILE A 392 3.72 14.28 -1.00
CA ILE A 392 4.41 14.52 -2.28
C ILE A 392 4.75 13.19 -2.98
N GLY A 393 4.54 13.14 -4.29
CA GLY A 393 4.50 11.90 -5.07
C GLY A 393 3.06 11.43 -5.32
N MET A 394 2.12 11.70 -4.42
CA MET A 394 0.69 11.45 -4.60
C MET A 394 -0.17 12.57 -3.97
N ALA A 395 0.25 13.83 -4.13
CA ALA A 395 -0.54 15.00 -3.79
C ALA A 395 -1.16 15.62 -5.06
N ALA A 396 -2.03 16.62 -4.90
CA ALA A 396 -2.72 17.26 -6.02
C ALA A 396 -1.75 17.86 -7.06
N ALA A 397 -0.57 18.29 -6.64
CA ALA A 397 0.47 18.80 -7.54
C ALA A 397 1.13 17.69 -8.39
N ASP A 398 1.04 16.43 -7.97
CA ASP A 398 1.65 15.29 -8.65
C ASP A 398 0.71 14.65 -9.69
N VAL A 399 -0.58 15.05 -9.75
CA VAL A 399 -1.59 14.44 -10.64
C VAL A 399 -1.10 14.28 -12.10
N PRO A 400 -0.56 15.32 -12.77
CA PRO A 400 -0.13 15.18 -14.15
C PRO A 400 1.03 14.19 -14.31
N TYR A 401 1.95 14.17 -13.34
CA TYR A 401 3.09 13.26 -13.36
C TYR A 401 2.65 11.81 -13.14
N VAL A 402 1.86 11.56 -12.10
CA VAL A 402 1.33 10.21 -11.77
C VAL A 402 0.55 9.64 -12.95
N ALA A 403 -0.36 10.42 -13.55
CA ALA A 403 -1.08 10.00 -14.75
C ALA A 403 -0.12 9.66 -15.91
N GLY A 404 0.89 10.50 -16.14
CA GLY A 404 1.92 10.26 -17.15
C GLY A 404 2.71 8.95 -16.95
N THR A 405 2.91 8.52 -15.70
CA THR A 405 3.63 7.26 -15.42
C THR A 405 2.90 6.00 -15.90
N PHE A 406 1.57 6.04 -16.04
CA PHE A 406 0.83 4.91 -16.64
C PHE A 406 0.98 4.87 -18.17
N GLY A 407 1.52 5.93 -18.77
CA GLY A 407 1.94 5.96 -20.17
C GLY A 407 3.28 5.26 -20.42
N ASP A 408 4.23 5.41 -19.48
CA ASP A 408 5.53 4.72 -19.43
C ASP A 408 5.94 4.51 -17.96
N LEU A 409 5.87 3.26 -17.52
CA LEU A 409 6.09 2.89 -16.12
C LEU A 409 7.55 2.93 -15.69
N SER A 410 8.49 3.17 -16.61
CA SER A 410 9.90 3.46 -16.27
C SER A 410 10.02 4.71 -15.39
N ALA A 411 9.06 5.63 -15.47
CA ALA A 411 8.98 6.85 -14.66
C ALA A 411 8.41 6.62 -13.25
N PHE A 412 7.72 5.50 -13.02
CA PHE A 412 7.01 5.23 -11.77
C PHE A 412 7.84 5.32 -10.47
N PRO A 413 9.13 4.89 -10.44
CA PRO A 413 9.94 4.99 -9.22
C PRO A 413 10.00 6.38 -8.57
N ALA A 414 9.82 7.47 -9.32
CA ALA A 414 9.78 8.82 -8.77
C ALA A 414 8.58 9.04 -7.83
N VAL A 415 7.43 8.40 -8.08
CA VAL A 415 6.24 8.47 -7.23
C VAL A 415 6.58 7.97 -5.82
N VAL A 416 7.15 6.77 -5.73
CA VAL A 416 7.52 6.09 -4.48
C VAL A 416 8.68 6.79 -3.77
N ASP A 417 9.66 7.28 -4.53
CA ASP A 417 10.81 8.02 -3.99
C ASP A 417 10.36 9.33 -3.31
N ARG A 418 9.46 10.08 -3.95
CA ARG A 418 8.87 11.30 -3.39
C ARG A 418 8.02 11.00 -2.15
N LEU A 419 7.23 9.92 -2.18
CA LEU A 419 6.42 9.53 -1.01
C LEU A 419 7.28 9.26 0.23
N GLN A 420 8.46 8.65 0.09
CA GLN A 420 9.38 8.48 1.22
C GLN A 420 9.88 9.82 1.77
N GLN A 421 10.17 10.82 0.92
CA GLN A 421 10.46 12.18 1.40
C GLN A 421 9.25 12.77 2.13
N SER A 422 8.02 12.54 1.66
CA SER A 422 6.81 12.99 2.33
C SER A 422 6.66 12.42 3.75
N PHE A 423 7.11 11.17 3.98
CA PHE A 423 7.11 10.60 5.33
C PHE A 423 8.03 11.39 6.26
N LEU A 424 9.22 11.78 5.79
CA LEU A 424 10.10 12.65 6.55
C LEU A 424 9.45 14.02 6.80
N ASN A 425 8.73 14.57 5.83
CA ASN A 425 7.99 15.83 5.98
C ASN A 425 6.95 15.74 7.11
N PHE A 426 6.17 14.66 7.17
CA PHE A 426 5.23 14.41 8.26
C PHE A 426 5.91 14.29 9.62
N LEU A 427 7.03 13.55 9.70
CA LEU A 427 7.80 13.38 10.94
C LEU A 427 8.38 14.71 11.44
N PHE A 428 8.89 15.56 10.53
CA PHE A 428 9.39 16.88 10.86
C PHE A 428 8.26 17.84 11.28
N LEU A 429 7.11 17.82 10.60
CA LEU A 429 5.93 18.57 11.04
C LEU A 429 5.48 18.14 12.44
N GLY A 430 5.40 16.84 12.69
CA GLY A 430 5.09 16.28 14.00
C GLY A 430 6.06 16.76 15.09
N ARG A 431 7.37 16.70 14.81
CA ARG A 431 8.40 17.21 15.72
C ARG A 431 8.24 18.70 15.98
N THR A 432 7.91 19.52 14.99
CA THR A 432 7.63 20.95 15.17
C THR A 432 6.40 21.20 16.06
N MET A 433 5.35 20.39 15.94
CA MET A 433 4.14 20.52 16.75
C MET A 433 4.41 20.28 18.25
N ILE A 434 5.26 19.29 18.58
CA ILE A 434 5.53 18.90 19.98
C ILE A 434 6.78 19.52 20.58
N HIS A 435 7.61 20.21 19.79
CA HIS A 435 8.85 20.77 20.34
C HIS A 435 8.55 22.04 21.16
N PRO A 436 9.16 22.25 22.35
CA PRO A 436 8.92 23.44 23.19
C PRO A 436 9.26 24.78 22.51
N ARG A 437 10.21 24.77 21.58
CA ARG A 437 10.57 25.92 20.69
C ARG A 437 9.90 25.85 19.30
N GLY A 438 8.95 24.95 19.13
CA GLY A 438 8.16 24.80 17.91
C GLY A 438 6.86 25.61 17.99
N PHE A 439 5.76 25.04 17.50
CA PHE A 439 4.50 25.76 17.36
C PHE A 439 3.98 26.39 18.66
N ALA A 440 4.11 25.73 19.81
CA ALA A 440 3.60 26.28 21.07
C ALA A 440 4.30 27.60 21.50
N ALA A 441 5.50 27.87 21.00
CA ALA A 441 6.23 29.12 21.24
C ALA A 441 5.87 30.23 20.24
N ASP A 442 5.16 29.90 19.16
CA ASP A 442 4.78 30.84 18.10
C ASP A 442 3.49 31.60 18.45
N ARG A 443 3.43 32.89 18.10
CA ARG A 443 2.23 33.71 18.27
C ARG A 443 1.03 33.17 17.49
N ALA A 444 1.25 32.49 16.37
CA ALA A 444 0.19 31.85 15.60
C ALA A 444 -0.58 30.77 16.38
N PHE A 445 0.05 30.13 17.38
CA PHE A 445 -0.55 29.08 18.20
C PHE A 445 -0.76 29.51 19.66
N GLN A 446 -0.71 30.82 19.92
CA GLN A 446 -0.96 31.39 21.25
C GLN A 446 -2.21 32.27 21.24
N ASP A 447 -2.79 32.43 22.42
CA ASP A 447 -3.80 33.47 22.67
C ASP A 447 -3.14 34.86 22.75
N ALA A 448 -3.98 35.90 22.91
CA ALA A 448 -3.50 37.29 23.01
C ALA A 448 -2.54 37.53 24.19
N ALA A 449 -2.62 36.70 25.24
CA ALA A 449 -1.74 36.75 26.42
C ALA A 449 -0.43 35.95 26.24
N GLY A 450 -0.20 35.35 25.06
CA GLY A 450 0.99 34.55 24.78
C GLY A 450 0.94 33.13 25.34
N ARG A 451 -0.23 32.64 25.77
CA ARG A 451 -0.39 31.27 26.28
C ARG A 451 -0.76 30.32 25.15
N SER A 452 -0.16 29.13 25.14
CA SER A 452 -0.37 28.17 24.06
C SER A 452 -1.81 27.67 23.98
N LEU A 453 -2.33 27.54 22.75
CA LEU A 453 -3.63 26.96 22.42
C LEU A 453 -3.55 25.46 22.16
N ILE A 454 -2.35 24.87 22.18
CA ILE A 454 -2.08 23.46 21.88
C ILE A 454 -1.38 22.75 23.05
N ASP A 455 -1.69 21.47 23.23
CA ASP A 455 -1.22 20.67 24.34
C ASP A 455 -0.03 19.80 23.92
N VAL A 456 1.16 20.38 24.04
CA VAL A 456 2.42 19.66 23.77
C VAL A 456 2.64 18.50 24.75
N ARG A 457 2.14 18.59 25.98
CA ARG A 457 2.37 17.56 27.02
C ARG A 457 1.50 16.32 26.80
N GLY A 458 0.36 16.48 26.13
CA GLY A 458 -0.53 15.39 25.75
C GLY A 458 0.07 14.42 24.72
N GLY A 459 1.16 14.81 24.06
CA GLY A 459 1.79 14.04 23.00
C GLY A 459 1.13 14.22 21.63
N LEU A 460 1.69 13.54 20.63
CA LEU A 460 1.21 13.57 19.25
C LEU A 460 0.44 12.29 18.90
N HIS A 461 -0.48 12.42 17.97
CA HIS A 461 -1.29 11.36 17.41
C HIS A 461 -1.32 11.42 15.88
N TYR A 462 -1.87 10.39 15.26
CA TYR A 462 -2.12 10.35 13.82
C TYR A 462 -3.56 9.92 13.51
N ASP A 463 -4.22 10.63 12.60
CA ASP A 463 -5.45 10.21 11.93
C ASP A 463 -5.24 10.36 10.42
N GLY A 464 -5.92 9.54 9.62
CA GLY A 464 -5.82 9.61 8.17
C GLY A 464 -6.97 8.84 7.54
N ASN A 465 -7.38 9.22 6.34
CA ASN A 465 -8.45 8.55 5.62
C ASN A 465 -8.02 8.18 4.21
N SER A 466 -8.48 7.04 3.69
CA SER A 466 -8.19 6.58 2.32
C SER A 466 -6.69 6.40 2.12
N GLN A 467 -6.07 7.10 1.16
CA GLN A 467 -4.61 7.16 1.04
C GLN A 467 -3.91 7.60 2.33
N GLY A 468 -4.51 8.46 3.14
CA GLY A 468 -4.02 8.78 4.47
C GLY A 468 -4.06 7.57 5.42
N GLY A 469 -5.01 6.66 5.26
CA GLY A 469 -5.03 5.36 5.97
C GLY A 469 -3.98 4.37 5.44
N ILE A 470 -3.78 4.33 4.12
CA ILE A 470 -2.81 3.44 3.45
C ILE A 470 -1.37 3.87 3.75
N ASN A 471 -0.99 5.09 3.36
CA ASN A 471 0.34 5.65 3.62
C ASN A 471 0.57 5.88 5.11
N GLY A 472 -0.49 6.22 5.86
CA GLY A 472 -0.45 6.39 7.30
C GLY A 472 -0.05 5.12 8.05
N GLY A 473 -0.32 3.94 7.49
CA GLY A 473 0.20 2.67 8.02
C GLY A 473 1.73 2.63 8.02
N ALA A 474 2.35 2.90 6.87
CA ALA A 474 3.81 2.94 6.76
C ALA A 474 4.43 4.08 7.58
N LEU A 475 3.84 5.28 7.54
CA LEU A 475 4.27 6.41 8.35
C LEU A 475 4.22 6.08 9.85
N THR A 476 3.16 5.41 10.31
CA THR A 476 3.04 4.97 11.70
C THR A 476 4.16 4.01 12.07
N ALA A 477 4.43 2.99 11.25
CA ALA A 477 5.46 1.99 11.54
C ALA A 477 6.89 2.55 11.65
N ILE A 478 7.15 3.77 11.17
CA ILE A 478 8.44 4.46 11.32
C ILE A 478 8.40 5.62 12.33
N ALA A 479 7.24 5.93 12.92
CA ALA A 479 7.06 7.11 13.73
C ALA A 479 7.70 6.99 15.12
N GLN A 480 8.46 8.01 15.51
CA GLN A 480 9.12 8.07 16.82
C GLN A 480 8.35 8.89 17.86
N ASP A 481 7.50 9.82 17.39
CA ASP A 481 6.90 10.88 18.21
C ASP A 481 5.43 10.62 18.58
N TRP A 482 4.82 9.55 18.06
CA TRP A 482 3.50 9.08 18.47
C TRP A 482 3.47 7.55 18.53
N THR A 483 2.49 7.03 19.28
CA THR A 483 2.30 5.59 19.49
C THR A 483 0.88 5.13 19.14
N ARG A 484 0.01 6.03 18.68
CA ARG A 484 -1.40 5.72 18.41
C ARG A 484 -1.84 6.37 17.11
N SER A 485 -2.43 5.56 16.26
CA SER A 485 -2.88 5.96 14.94
C SER A 485 -4.29 5.45 14.67
N VAL A 486 -5.13 6.31 14.10
CA VAL A 486 -6.38 5.89 13.46
C VAL A 486 -6.15 5.85 11.95
N LEU A 487 -6.47 4.72 11.34
CA LEU A 487 -6.43 4.55 9.90
C LEU A 487 -7.88 4.36 9.41
N GLY A 488 -8.44 5.40 8.80
CA GLY A 488 -9.79 5.41 8.23
C GLY A 488 -9.78 4.90 6.79
N VAL A 489 -10.72 4.00 6.49
CA VAL A 489 -10.83 3.22 5.25
C VAL A 489 -9.45 2.85 4.66
N PRO A 490 -8.60 2.16 5.46
CA PRO A 490 -7.24 1.85 5.05
C PRO A 490 -7.20 0.58 4.20
N ALA A 491 -6.05 0.36 3.58
CA ALA A 491 -5.68 -0.88 2.94
C ALA A 491 -4.15 -1.03 2.94
N MET A 492 -3.69 -2.21 2.54
CA MET A 492 -2.32 -2.48 2.09
C MET A 492 -2.38 -3.21 0.75
N ASN A 493 -1.25 -3.37 0.07
CA ASN A 493 -1.15 -4.08 -1.21
C ASN A 493 -1.91 -3.35 -2.31
N TYR A 494 -1.39 -2.22 -2.78
CA TYR A 494 -1.97 -1.48 -3.91
C TYR A 494 -2.37 -2.38 -5.10
N SER A 495 -1.56 -3.38 -5.44
CA SER A 495 -1.87 -4.38 -6.49
C SER A 495 -3.16 -5.20 -6.28
N THR A 496 -3.71 -5.23 -5.08
CA THR A 496 -5.05 -5.77 -4.78
C THR A 496 -6.12 -4.71 -4.90
N LEU A 497 -5.79 -3.47 -4.54
CA LEU A 497 -6.70 -2.35 -4.51
C LEU A 497 -7.02 -1.77 -5.89
N LEU A 498 -6.02 -1.53 -6.75
CA LEU A 498 -6.16 -0.67 -7.93
C LEU A 498 -7.37 -1.04 -8.80
N GLN A 499 -7.39 -2.24 -9.36
CA GLN A 499 -8.49 -2.69 -10.23
C GLN A 499 -9.83 -2.94 -9.51
N ARG A 500 -9.83 -2.94 -8.17
CA ARG A 500 -11.02 -3.00 -7.31
C ARG A 500 -11.52 -1.63 -6.88
N SER A 501 -10.94 -0.55 -7.40
CA SER A 501 -11.23 0.82 -7.01
C SER A 501 -11.81 1.61 -8.18
N VAL A 502 -12.94 2.27 -7.94
CA VAL A 502 -13.52 3.23 -8.92
C VAL A 502 -12.57 4.41 -9.18
N ASP A 503 -11.68 4.74 -8.24
CA ASP A 503 -10.71 5.83 -8.40
C ASP A 503 -9.58 5.49 -9.36
N PHE A 504 -9.38 4.20 -9.68
CA PHE A 504 -8.35 3.76 -10.61
C PHE A 504 -8.79 3.86 -12.07
N ALA A 505 -10.10 3.94 -12.36
CA ALA A 505 -10.63 3.92 -13.73
C ALA A 505 -9.95 4.92 -14.70
N PRO A 506 -9.62 6.17 -14.31
CA PRO A 506 -8.91 7.08 -15.20
C PRO A 506 -7.48 6.64 -15.54
N PHE A 507 -6.77 6.00 -14.60
CA PHE A 507 -5.43 5.47 -14.82
C PHE A 507 -5.45 4.17 -15.61
N GLN A 508 -6.45 3.31 -15.35
CA GLN A 508 -6.73 2.13 -16.15
C GLN A 508 -6.92 2.50 -17.63
N ALA A 509 -7.68 3.55 -17.93
CA ALA A 509 -7.88 4.00 -19.32
C ALA A 509 -6.57 4.41 -20.03
N ILE A 510 -5.60 4.99 -19.32
CA ILE A 510 -4.27 5.29 -19.89
C ILE A 510 -3.50 3.98 -20.12
N MET A 511 -3.55 3.09 -19.14
CA MET A 511 -2.87 1.80 -19.18
C MET A 511 -3.43 0.89 -20.27
N ASP A 512 -4.73 0.93 -20.56
CA ASP A 512 -5.36 0.18 -21.67
C ASP A 512 -4.85 0.64 -23.03
N VAL A 513 -4.46 1.92 -23.16
CA VAL A 513 -3.86 2.45 -24.39
C VAL A 513 -2.37 2.11 -24.48
N SER A 514 -1.62 2.25 -23.38
CA SER A 514 -0.17 2.05 -23.38
C SER A 514 0.26 0.59 -23.27
N TYR A 515 -0.49 -0.22 -22.54
CA TYR A 515 -0.24 -1.63 -22.21
C TYR A 515 -1.53 -2.45 -22.35
N PRO A 516 -2.02 -2.70 -23.58
CA PRO A 516 -3.35 -3.29 -23.83
C PRO A 516 -3.47 -4.78 -23.50
N ASP A 517 -2.35 -5.48 -23.25
CA ASP A 517 -2.39 -6.91 -22.92
C ASP A 517 -2.70 -7.10 -21.42
N PRO A 518 -3.85 -7.69 -21.06
CA PRO A 518 -4.24 -7.81 -19.66
C PRO A 518 -3.28 -8.71 -18.84
N ALA A 519 -2.57 -9.65 -19.46
CA ALA A 519 -1.54 -10.43 -18.75
C ALA A 519 -0.36 -9.55 -18.34
N ASP A 520 0.08 -8.66 -19.24
CA ASP A 520 1.11 -7.66 -18.96
C ASP A 520 0.64 -6.66 -17.91
N GLN A 521 -0.66 -6.28 -17.94
CA GLN A 521 -1.25 -5.41 -16.93
C GLN A 521 -1.17 -6.00 -15.52
N GLN A 522 -1.51 -7.28 -15.34
CA GLN A 522 -1.36 -7.95 -14.04
C GLN A 522 0.10 -8.01 -13.59
N LEU A 523 1.03 -8.31 -14.50
CA LEU A 523 2.47 -8.28 -14.21
C LEU A 523 2.94 -6.89 -13.81
N ILE A 524 2.45 -5.84 -14.48
CA ILE A 524 2.70 -4.44 -14.15
C ILE A 524 2.26 -4.16 -12.71
N PHE A 525 1.04 -4.51 -12.31
CA PHE A 525 0.59 -4.28 -10.92
C PHE A 525 1.48 -5.00 -9.90
N ALA A 526 1.92 -6.21 -10.22
CA ALA A 526 2.83 -6.98 -9.38
C ALA A 526 4.22 -6.34 -9.27
N LEU A 527 4.76 -5.79 -10.37
CA LEU A 527 6.00 -5.02 -10.41
C LEU A 527 5.86 -3.72 -9.61
N LEU A 528 4.80 -2.96 -9.83
CA LEU A 528 4.56 -1.71 -9.10
C LEU A 528 4.47 -1.94 -7.59
N GLN A 529 3.83 -3.04 -7.16
CA GLN A 529 3.76 -3.42 -5.75
C GLN A 529 5.15 -3.50 -5.11
N MET A 530 6.12 -4.12 -5.79
CA MET A 530 7.49 -4.24 -5.28
C MET A 530 8.15 -2.88 -5.01
N LEU A 531 7.79 -1.83 -5.75
CA LEU A 531 8.27 -0.48 -5.46
C LEU A 531 7.46 0.16 -4.34
N TRP A 532 6.14 0.06 -4.41
CA TRP A 532 5.21 0.62 -3.45
C TRP A 532 5.43 0.14 -2.03
N ASP A 533 5.92 -1.08 -1.83
CA ASP A 533 6.27 -1.59 -0.49
C ASP A 533 7.21 -0.67 0.30
N ARG A 534 7.98 0.18 -0.39
CA ARG A 534 8.89 1.16 0.22
C ARG A 534 8.15 2.37 0.80
N SER A 535 6.90 2.61 0.40
CA SER A 535 6.14 3.82 0.74
C SER A 535 4.63 3.59 0.97
N GLU A 536 4.20 2.37 1.27
CA GLU A 536 2.82 2.03 1.63
C GLU A 536 2.79 0.95 2.73
N ALA A 537 1.66 0.75 3.40
CA ALA A 537 1.53 -0.12 4.57
C ALA A 537 2.11 -1.54 4.39
N ASN A 538 2.03 -2.16 3.22
CA ASN A 538 2.44 -3.55 3.00
C ASN A 538 3.88 -3.86 3.43
N GLY A 539 4.84 -3.04 3.00
CA GLY A 539 6.26 -3.25 3.35
C GLY A 539 6.61 -2.88 4.80
N TYR A 540 5.61 -2.49 5.61
CA TYR A 540 5.79 -2.04 6.99
C TYR A 540 4.83 -2.71 7.97
N ALA A 541 3.79 -3.38 7.51
CA ALA A 541 2.69 -3.87 8.34
C ALA A 541 3.16 -4.87 9.40
N GLN A 542 4.13 -5.74 9.07
CA GLN A 542 4.74 -6.68 10.01
C GLN A 542 5.43 -5.97 11.19
N HIS A 543 5.78 -4.69 11.03
CA HIS A 543 6.46 -3.88 12.03
C HIS A 543 5.65 -2.70 12.57
N MET A 544 4.34 -2.66 12.30
CA MET A 544 3.48 -1.56 12.72
C MET A 544 3.06 -1.66 14.20
N THR A 545 3.06 -2.86 14.79
CA THR A 545 2.51 -3.10 16.14
C THR A 545 3.50 -3.84 17.05
N ASP A 546 3.51 -5.17 17.03
CA ASP A 546 4.14 -6.00 18.06
C ASP A 546 5.66 -6.22 17.86
N ASP A 547 6.16 -6.07 16.63
CA ASP A 547 7.58 -6.20 16.26
C ASP A 547 8.11 -4.91 15.60
N PRO A 548 8.33 -3.81 16.35
CA PRO A 548 8.60 -2.51 15.75
C PRO A 548 9.98 -2.44 15.07
N LEU A 549 10.08 -1.60 14.04
CA LEU A 549 11.35 -1.30 13.38
C LEU A 549 12.37 -0.70 14.39
N PRO A 550 13.69 -0.85 14.15
CA PRO A 550 14.72 -0.28 15.01
C PRO A 550 14.49 1.20 15.31
N ARG A 551 14.73 1.61 16.57
CA ARG A 551 14.53 2.99 17.07
C ARG A 551 13.10 3.52 16.88
N THR A 552 12.12 2.64 17.00
CA THR A 552 10.70 2.99 16.88
C THR A 552 9.96 2.40 18.09
N PRO A 553 9.05 3.14 18.75
CA PRO A 553 8.17 2.55 19.74
C PRO A 553 7.20 1.55 19.10
N ARG A 554 6.56 0.73 19.94
CA ARG A 554 5.37 -0.03 19.52
C ARG A 554 4.19 0.91 19.34
N HIS A 555 3.37 0.67 18.32
CA HIS A 555 2.14 1.44 18.08
C HIS A 555 0.89 0.61 18.32
N GLN A 556 -0.20 1.32 18.54
CA GLN A 556 -1.56 0.80 18.52
C GLN A 556 -2.30 1.44 17.36
N VAL A 557 -3.05 0.62 16.62
CA VAL A 557 -3.75 1.06 15.41
C VAL A 557 -5.23 0.75 15.51
N LEU A 558 -6.08 1.77 15.33
CA LEU A 558 -7.51 1.60 15.16
C LEU A 558 -7.86 1.77 13.68
N MET A 559 -8.38 0.72 13.06
CA MET A 559 -8.86 0.72 11.68
C MET A 559 -10.38 0.91 11.67
N HIS A 560 -10.86 1.91 10.93
CA HIS A 560 -12.27 2.08 10.62
C HIS A 560 -12.48 1.74 9.15
N VAL A 561 -13.21 0.67 8.85
CA VAL A 561 -13.44 0.21 7.47
C VAL A 561 -14.90 0.43 7.12
N ALA A 562 -15.17 0.95 5.93
CA ALA A 562 -16.53 1.02 5.38
C ALA A 562 -16.85 -0.33 4.71
N PHE A 563 -17.91 -0.99 5.15
CA PHE A 563 -18.40 -2.19 4.47
C PHE A 563 -18.92 -1.82 3.08
N GLY A 564 -18.45 -2.53 2.04
CA GLY A 564 -18.86 -2.28 0.65
C GLY A 564 -18.26 -1.02 0.04
N ASP A 565 -17.10 -0.55 0.52
CA ASP A 565 -16.36 0.60 -0.01
C ASP A 565 -16.03 0.43 -1.52
N HIS A 566 -16.35 1.44 -2.34
CA HIS A 566 -16.12 1.41 -3.80
C HIS A 566 -14.71 1.90 -4.18
N GLN A 567 -14.07 2.64 -3.28
CA GLN A 567 -12.77 3.28 -3.52
C GLN A 567 -11.62 2.46 -2.91
N VAL A 568 -11.81 1.90 -1.70
CA VAL A 568 -10.79 1.12 -0.99
C VAL A 568 -11.30 -0.27 -0.63
N SER A 569 -10.83 -1.29 -1.36
CA SER A 569 -11.25 -2.69 -1.19
C SER A 569 -11.15 -3.17 0.28
N PRO A 570 -12.28 -3.54 0.92
CA PRO A 570 -12.27 -4.06 2.29
C PRO A 570 -11.41 -5.32 2.45
N ALA A 571 -11.28 -6.15 1.40
CA ALA A 571 -10.43 -7.35 1.44
C ALA A 571 -8.97 -7.02 1.76
N ALA A 572 -8.45 -5.91 1.22
CA ALA A 572 -7.10 -5.43 1.50
C ALA A 572 -6.95 -4.91 2.94
N ALA A 573 -7.99 -4.27 3.49
CA ALA A 573 -8.04 -3.88 4.90
C ALA A 573 -8.01 -5.10 5.84
N GLU A 574 -8.68 -6.19 5.47
CA GLU A 574 -8.64 -7.43 6.24
C GLU A 574 -7.26 -8.10 6.24
N VAL A 575 -6.55 -8.07 5.10
CA VAL A 575 -5.15 -8.52 5.03
C VAL A 575 -4.28 -7.71 6.00
N GLN A 576 -4.46 -6.40 6.03
CA GLN A 576 -3.76 -5.53 6.98
C GLN A 576 -4.12 -5.87 8.43
N ALA A 577 -5.41 -6.03 8.74
CA ALA A 577 -5.85 -6.37 10.09
C ALA A 577 -5.27 -7.71 10.59
N ARG A 578 -5.24 -8.75 9.74
CA ARG A 578 -4.58 -10.03 10.07
C ARG A 578 -3.08 -9.86 10.28
N THR A 579 -2.42 -9.05 9.43
CA THR A 579 -0.97 -8.84 9.47
C THR A 579 -0.53 -8.08 10.73
N ILE A 580 -1.25 -7.02 11.12
CA ILE A 580 -0.88 -6.19 12.29
C ILE A 580 -1.39 -6.77 13.62
N GLY A 581 -2.06 -7.91 13.60
CA GLY A 581 -2.65 -8.53 14.79
C GLY A 581 -3.85 -7.78 15.37
N ALA A 582 -4.61 -7.06 14.53
CA ALA A 582 -5.78 -6.32 14.98
C ALA A 582 -6.91 -7.27 15.44
N ARG A 583 -7.72 -6.81 16.39
CA ARG A 583 -8.94 -7.51 16.83
C ARG A 583 -10.21 -6.87 16.29
N LEU A 584 -11.18 -7.71 15.95
CA LEU A 584 -12.44 -7.32 15.35
C LEU A 584 -13.48 -6.92 16.41
N HIS A 585 -14.13 -5.77 16.24
CA HIS A 585 -15.40 -5.52 16.93
C HIS A 585 -16.48 -6.48 16.41
N THR A 586 -17.16 -7.18 17.32
CA THR A 586 -18.21 -8.14 16.98
C THR A 586 -19.51 -7.87 17.75
N PRO A 587 -20.69 -8.10 17.13
CA PRO A 587 -20.88 -8.51 15.73
C PRO A 587 -20.45 -7.43 14.74
N ALA A 588 -19.74 -7.80 13.68
CA ALA A 588 -19.16 -6.83 12.73
C ALA A 588 -20.18 -6.32 11.71
N LEU A 589 -21.10 -7.20 11.31
CA LEU A 589 -22.23 -6.93 10.42
C LEU A 589 -23.47 -7.61 10.99
N ALA A 590 -24.64 -7.14 10.57
CA ALA A 590 -25.88 -7.87 10.81
C ALA A 590 -25.97 -9.10 9.89
N ASP A 591 -26.78 -10.09 10.28
CA ASP A 591 -26.99 -11.31 9.51
C ASP A 591 -27.49 -10.98 8.09
N GLY A 592 -26.98 -11.71 7.09
CA GLY A 592 -27.36 -11.57 5.68
C GLY A 592 -26.66 -10.44 4.91
N TRP A 593 -25.82 -9.62 5.55
CA TRP A 593 -25.09 -8.54 4.86
C TRP A 593 -23.84 -9.00 4.10
N SER A 594 -23.11 -9.97 4.65
CA SER A 594 -21.91 -10.52 3.99
C SER A 594 -22.24 -11.77 3.19
N THR A 595 -21.56 -11.92 2.05
CA THR A 595 -21.57 -13.13 1.22
C THR A 595 -20.47 -14.12 1.61
N ASP A 596 -19.65 -13.79 2.62
CA ASP A 596 -18.59 -14.66 3.11
C ASP A 596 -19.16 -15.86 3.85
N VAL A 597 -18.52 -17.02 3.67
CA VAL A 597 -18.81 -18.22 4.47
C VAL A 597 -18.51 -17.97 5.95
N ARG A 598 -17.42 -17.23 6.23
CA ARG A 598 -17.08 -16.74 7.56
C ARG A 598 -16.57 -15.30 7.43
N PRO A 599 -17.43 -14.30 7.69
CA PRO A 599 -17.04 -12.89 7.62
C PRO A 599 -15.81 -12.63 8.48
N TYR A 600 -14.84 -11.90 7.91
CA TYR A 600 -13.60 -11.51 8.59
C TYR A 600 -12.78 -12.70 9.10
N TRP A 601 -12.77 -13.80 8.33
CA TRP A 601 -12.05 -15.03 8.66
C TRP A 601 -10.63 -14.72 9.19
N GLY A 602 -10.19 -15.41 10.24
CA GLY A 602 -8.84 -15.27 10.76
C GLY A 602 -8.54 -14.00 11.58
N ILE A 603 -9.51 -13.08 11.75
CA ILE A 603 -9.37 -11.92 12.65
C ILE A 603 -10.03 -12.23 14.01
N PRO A 604 -9.29 -12.27 15.13
CA PRO A 604 -9.86 -12.59 16.44
C PRO A 604 -10.83 -11.51 16.95
N PRO A 605 -11.93 -11.86 17.63
CA PRO A 605 -12.85 -10.88 18.19
C PRO A 605 -12.28 -10.17 19.43
N ILE A 606 -12.73 -8.93 19.65
CA ILE A 606 -12.64 -8.24 20.94
C ILE A 606 -13.62 -8.92 21.91
N ARG A 607 -13.11 -9.43 23.04
CA ARG A 607 -13.91 -10.18 24.02
C ARG A 607 -14.57 -9.30 25.08
N SER A 608 -14.01 -8.12 25.34
CA SER A 608 -14.48 -7.21 26.38
C SER A 608 -14.05 -5.78 26.08
N TYR A 609 -14.89 -4.81 26.44
CA TYR A 609 -14.60 -3.39 26.33
C TYR A 609 -14.40 -2.76 27.72
N PRO A 610 -13.55 -1.73 27.85
CA PRO A 610 -12.63 -1.23 26.83
C PRO A 610 -11.53 -2.25 26.48
N TYR A 611 -11.14 -2.31 25.21
CA TYR A 611 -10.04 -3.14 24.72
C TYR A 611 -8.78 -2.30 24.53
N THR A 612 -7.62 -2.84 24.91
CA THR A 612 -6.31 -2.20 24.71
C THR A 612 -5.52 -3.01 23.69
N GLY A 613 -5.14 -2.36 22.60
CA GLY A 613 -4.44 -2.98 21.47
C GLY A 613 -4.99 -2.47 20.13
N SER A 614 -4.46 -3.01 19.05
CA SER A 614 -4.92 -2.68 17.70
C SER A 614 -6.25 -3.36 17.38
N ALA A 615 -7.12 -2.66 16.67
CA ALA A 615 -8.47 -3.13 16.36
C ALA A 615 -8.94 -2.72 14.97
N ILE A 616 -9.86 -3.50 14.43
CA ILE A 616 -10.63 -3.20 13.23
C ILE A 616 -12.11 -3.12 13.61
N VAL A 617 -12.76 -2.05 13.15
CA VAL A 617 -14.19 -1.79 13.33
C VAL A 617 -14.79 -1.55 11.96
N ILE A 618 -15.78 -2.38 11.61
CA ILE A 618 -16.50 -2.31 10.35
C ILE A 618 -17.72 -1.44 10.56
N TRP A 619 -17.89 -0.46 9.67
CA TRP A 619 -19.02 0.45 9.65
C TRP A 619 -19.85 0.16 8.41
N ASN A 620 -21.13 -0.13 8.60
CA ASN A 620 -22.07 -0.36 7.51
C ASN A 620 -23.03 0.83 7.40
N SER A 621 -23.07 1.46 6.22
CA SER A 621 -23.97 2.59 5.96
C SER A 621 -25.45 2.22 5.91
N GLY A 622 -25.77 0.93 5.83
CA GLY A 622 -27.12 0.44 5.53
C GLY A 622 -27.53 0.66 4.06
N ALA A 623 -26.62 1.21 3.24
CA ALA A 623 -26.88 1.59 1.86
C ALA A 623 -25.85 1.02 0.86
N ALA A 624 -24.89 0.22 1.33
CA ALA A 624 -23.86 -0.45 0.53
C ALA A 624 -23.91 -1.96 0.74
N TYR A 625 -23.82 -2.73 -0.34
CA TYR A 625 -23.87 -4.20 -0.29
C TYR A 625 -22.49 -4.83 -0.47
N ALA A 626 -22.42 -6.16 -0.36
CA ALA A 626 -21.17 -6.89 -0.53
C ALA A 626 -20.52 -6.57 -1.89
N PRO A 627 -19.21 -6.26 -1.93
CA PRO A 627 -18.51 -5.95 -3.17
C PRO A 627 -18.40 -7.19 -4.08
N PRO A 628 -18.05 -7.01 -5.37
CA PRO A 628 -17.80 -8.13 -6.27
C PRO A 628 -16.76 -9.11 -5.68
N PRO A 629 -16.98 -10.43 -5.78
CA PRO A 629 -16.00 -11.42 -5.31
C PRO A 629 -14.78 -11.55 -6.25
N THR A 630 -14.77 -10.83 -7.37
CA THR A 630 -13.71 -10.76 -8.38
C THR A 630 -12.88 -9.48 -8.25
N ASN A 631 -11.80 -9.31 -9.01
CA ASN A 631 -10.95 -8.12 -9.02
C ASN A 631 -11.57 -6.90 -9.74
N LEU A 632 -12.89 -6.79 -9.75
CA LEU A 632 -13.63 -5.63 -10.26
C LEU A 632 -13.96 -4.67 -9.12
N ALA A 633 -14.04 -3.38 -9.43
CA ALA A 633 -14.62 -2.39 -8.54
C ALA A 633 -16.14 -2.61 -8.43
N PRO A 634 -16.76 -2.27 -7.29
CA PRO A 634 -18.21 -2.20 -7.20
C PRO A 634 -18.74 -1.13 -8.17
N GLU A 635 -19.50 -1.54 -9.18
CA GLU A 635 -20.11 -0.66 -10.18
C GLU A 635 -21.56 -1.07 -10.42
N GLY A 636 -22.49 -0.13 -10.30
CA GLY A 636 -23.91 -0.39 -10.54
C GLY A 636 -24.80 -0.33 -9.30
N PRO A 637 -26.13 -0.27 -9.49
CA PRO A 637 -27.10 -0.11 -8.41
C PRO A 637 -27.14 -1.28 -7.41
N GLU A 638 -26.72 -2.48 -7.81
CA GLU A 638 -26.67 -3.67 -6.96
C GLU A 638 -25.68 -3.55 -5.79
N TYR A 639 -24.67 -2.70 -5.90
CA TYR A 639 -23.68 -2.44 -4.84
C TYR A 639 -24.05 -1.25 -3.95
N GLY A 640 -25.15 -0.55 -4.26
CA GLY A 640 -25.64 0.58 -3.48
C GLY A 640 -24.81 1.85 -3.62
N ALA A 641 -24.89 2.73 -2.61
CA ALA A 641 -24.14 3.98 -2.60
C ALA A 641 -22.75 3.79 -1.97
N ASP A 642 -21.73 4.41 -2.56
CA ASP A 642 -20.36 4.36 -2.05
C ASP A 642 -20.26 4.82 -0.58
N PRO A 643 -19.90 3.92 0.35
CA PRO A 643 -19.82 4.22 1.77
C PRO A 643 -18.44 4.75 2.20
N HIS A 644 -17.50 5.02 1.29
CA HIS A 644 -16.12 5.41 1.62
C HIS A 644 -15.99 6.50 2.70
N GLU A 645 -16.86 7.50 2.63
CA GLU A 645 -16.88 8.65 3.54
C GLU A 645 -17.61 8.38 4.86
N TYR A 646 -18.36 7.30 4.92
CA TYR A 646 -19.35 7.03 5.94
C TYR A 646 -18.77 6.92 7.35
N PRO A 647 -17.70 6.13 7.61
CA PRO A 647 -17.23 5.91 8.98
C PRO A 647 -16.81 7.21 9.65
N ARG A 648 -15.98 8.02 8.97
CA ARG A 648 -15.46 9.27 9.54
C ARG A 648 -16.52 10.35 9.74
N ALA A 649 -17.65 10.25 9.04
CA ALA A 649 -18.78 11.16 9.20
C ALA A 649 -19.62 10.87 10.46
N GLN A 650 -19.53 9.66 11.04
CA GLN A 650 -20.36 9.28 12.18
C GLN A 650 -19.87 9.87 13.50
N PRO A 651 -20.73 10.51 14.31
CA PRO A 651 -20.35 11.00 15.64
C PRO A 651 -19.82 9.91 16.58
N ALA A 652 -20.39 8.70 16.49
CA ALA A 652 -19.96 7.54 17.27
C ALA A 652 -18.53 7.10 16.89
N ALA A 653 -18.21 7.10 15.59
CA ALA A 653 -16.86 6.81 15.11
C ALA A 653 -15.87 7.87 15.62
N GLN A 654 -16.20 9.16 15.52
CA GLN A 654 -15.36 10.24 16.01
C GLN A 654 -15.11 10.13 17.52
N ARG A 655 -16.12 9.71 18.30
CA ARG A 655 -15.97 9.39 19.74
C ARG A 655 -14.96 8.28 19.98
N GLN A 656 -15.06 7.19 19.20
CA GLN A 656 -14.16 6.05 19.30
C GLN A 656 -12.73 6.45 18.92
N LYS A 657 -12.55 7.20 17.83
CA LYS A 657 -11.26 7.76 17.40
C LYS A 657 -10.63 8.60 18.50
N ALA A 658 -11.36 9.59 19.02
CA ALA A 658 -10.86 10.47 20.08
C ALA A 658 -10.50 9.70 21.34
N THR A 659 -11.35 8.76 21.78
CA THR A 659 -11.06 7.92 22.95
C THR A 659 -9.80 7.10 22.74
N PHE A 660 -9.67 6.48 21.56
CA PHE A 660 -8.52 5.66 21.21
C PHE A 660 -7.23 6.47 21.16
N LEU A 661 -7.21 7.61 20.45
CA LEU A 661 -6.03 8.46 20.35
C LEU A 661 -5.60 8.96 21.75
N LEU A 662 -6.54 9.41 22.59
CA LEU A 662 -6.20 9.96 23.90
C LEU A 662 -5.89 8.90 24.97
N THR A 663 -6.42 7.68 24.86
CA THR A 663 -6.32 6.68 25.95
C THR A 663 -5.70 5.34 25.56
N GLY A 664 -5.56 5.03 24.27
CA GLY A 664 -5.17 3.71 23.78
C GLY A 664 -6.25 2.64 23.96
N LYS A 665 -7.48 3.04 24.31
CA LYS A 665 -8.61 2.15 24.53
C LYS A 665 -9.59 2.24 23.37
N VAL A 666 -9.94 1.09 22.82
CA VAL A 666 -11.10 0.91 21.94
C VAL A 666 -12.32 0.73 22.84
N VAL A 667 -13.35 1.53 22.61
CA VAL A 667 -14.63 1.46 23.34
C VAL A 667 -15.72 1.00 22.39
N ASP A 668 -16.72 0.30 22.91
CA ASP A 668 -17.91 -0.02 22.15
C ASP A 668 -18.76 1.23 21.98
N VAL A 669 -18.89 1.70 20.74
CA VAL A 669 -19.73 2.84 20.37
C VAL A 669 -21.02 2.42 19.66
N CYS A 670 -21.20 1.12 19.49
CA CYS A 670 -22.25 0.46 18.70
C CYS A 670 -23.20 -0.34 19.62
N ALA A 671 -23.00 -0.26 20.94
CA ALA A 671 -23.89 -0.79 21.99
C ALA A 671 -24.14 -2.31 21.88
N GLY A 672 -23.09 -3.07 21.58
CA GLY A 672 -23.15 -4.53 21.40
C GLY A 672 -23.75 -4.98 20.07
N ALA A 673 -24.08 -4.05 19.18
CA ALA A 673 -24.61 -4.31 17.84
C ALA A 673 -23.57 -3.97 16.75
N PRO A 674 -23.78 -4.36 15.48
CA PRO A 674 -22.96 -3.90 14.37
C PRO A 674 -22.92 -2.38 14.30
N CYS A 675 -21.79 -1.82 13.90
CA CYS A 675 -21.66 -0.38 13.76
C CYS A 675 -22.38 0.09 12.48
N ALA A 676 -23.41 0.88 12.69
CA ALA A 676 -24.12 1.63 11.67
C ALA A 676 -23.93 3.12 11.96
#